data_AF-A0A7Y9HVE5-F1
#
_entry.id   AF-A0A7Y9HVE5-F1
#
_cell.length_a   1.000
_cell.length_b   1.000
_cell.length_c   1.000
_cell.angle_alpha   90.00
_cell.angle_beta   90.00
_cell.angle_gamma   90.00
#
_symmetry.space_group_name_H-M   'P 1'
#
loop_
_entity.id
_entity.type
_entity.pdbx_description
1 polymer ?
#
loop_
_entity_poly.entity_id
_entity_poly.type
_entity_poly.pdbx_seq_one_letter_code
_entity_poly.pdbx_strand_id
1 'polypeptide(L)'
;MLKPYHLIVLFCVFIGAQKSYADSFANNNCSGGYHSFQHISVNVQQDSLAKKKIDSLTKALATQKAKAKTILQKLVQPFKFKVNRKAYVSTSIHDYIVTDSIQTVKQLANLTTSVSRIQNGFVNSNADTKQQFAVLQQKINDVKAQLLQQIASISKATQPGNIPAPIDTPVKEKNQAPVIASQNTSQIPKPQDAKAQQKKLNTIRLLYNGPITITDTSKNKDTILIKSLSLSHKVKILGFYADTSHASLNRFNFKLISNFVYAINLLDGSGEDASLITNKYIIDSALRAKCDITLSVYNNRPESIASLLSSTEAMNSLIKKTLRLLAEARATGLNINFNGMDSHLNGYFVRFIATLYNACQATPQKYNISITIPADDKGVAYDLNALNHYTTNFIIDFSKRSWKPGALAPLNNGGNNSIETCLSLYLDEGIDASKFILGVSYNGVVWQNTPRSFLHYIAYNSVRANYSDATIIYNKGESAAHIETPYNHTYLDIWYDDEVTLGEKYDYALKNDLGGIAIKSLGDDNGYAELQKELAYKLLKIDTCVVGSIVLKHSFIITVSTIIDLLTKNPCDQDVPPAYSRVLFIINLGFILLLLVSAGILYYNVKKYSESWKWRKQFTYLLLGLFIVWSFFLLMWLFFSSNFPYFGPNPKNKADCVTVPFIILYLVLATGIGLGILTWWLYKLNNEEDVP
;
A
#
# COMPACT_ATOMS: atom_id res chain seq x y z
N MET A 1 -49.24 40.20 6.41
CA MET A 1 -48.85 39.42 7.60
C MET A 1 -48.42 38.03 7.15
N LEU A 2 -47.21 37.57 7.50
CA LEU A 2 -46.84 36.15 7.42
C LEU A 2 -46.83 35.58 8.86
N LYS A 3 -47.31 34.35 9.04
CA LYS A 3 -47.42 33.70 10.37
C LYS A 3 -46.08 33.09 10.83
N PRO A 4 -45.82 32.96 12.15
CA PRO A 4 -44.49 32.58 12.68
C PRO A 4 -44.02 31.15 12.39
N TYR A 5 -44.91 30.26 11.94
CA TYR A 5 -44.65 28.81 11.86
C TYR A 5 -43.66 28.38 10.77
N HIS A 6 -43.43 29.19 9.73
CA HIS A 6 -42.53 28.82 8.63
C HIS A 6 -41.04 28.83 9.00
N LEU A 7 -40.63 29.55 10.05
CA LEU A 7 -39.22 29.58 10.49
C LEU A 7 -38.79 28.28 11.20
N ILE A 8 -39.72 27.60 11.86
CA ILE A 8 -39.47 26.37 12.63
C ILE A 8 -39.35 25.14 11.70
N VAL A 9 -40.11 25.10 10.61
CA VAL A 9 -40.08 24.00 9.63
C VAL A 9 -38.71 23.91 8.92
N LEU A 10 -38.08 25.05 8.62
CA LEU A 10 -36.73 25.09 8.05
C LEU A 10 -35.65 24.50 8.97
N PHE A 11 -35.86 24.56 10.30
CA PHE A 11 -34.93 24.01 11.29
C PHE A 11 -35.03 22.48 11.39
N CYS A 12 -36.25 21.92 11.33
CA CYS A 12 -36.46 20.47 11.39
C CYS A 12 -35.96 19.74 10.12
N VAL A 13 -36.10 20.34 8.93
CA VAL A 13 -35.61 19.75 7.67
C VAL A 13 -34.08 19.65 7.65
N PHE A 14 -33.38 20.62 8.26
CA PHE A 14 -31.91 20.60 8.35
C PHE A 14 -31.37 19.47 9.26
N ILE A 15 -32.09 19.14 10.34
CA ILE A 15 -31.70 18.05 11.26
C ILE A 15 -31.95 16.67 10.62
N GLY A 16 -33.05 16.52 9.86
CA GLY A 16 -33.35 15.28 9.13
C GLY A 16 -32.30 14.91 8.07
N ALA A 17 -31.72 15.90 7.40
CA ALA A 17 -30.75 15.68 6.32
C ALA A 17 -29.37 15.17 6.78
N GLN A 18 -28.94 15.49 8.02
CA GLN A 18 -27.61 15.07 8.51
C GLN A 18 -27.52 13.56 8.76
N LYS A 19 -28.62 12.90 9.15
CA LYS A 19 -28.60 11.47 9.46
C LYS A 19 -28.35 10.58 8.23
N SER A 20 -28.63 11.07 7.02
CA SER A 20 -28.45 10.31 5.77
C SER A 20 -27.04 10.41 5.15
N TYR A 21 -26.15 11.26 5.66
CA TYR A 21 -24.80 11.46 5.10
C TYR A 21 -23.69 10.71 5.86
N ALA A 22 -23.94 10.25 7.09
CA ALA A 22 -22.97 9.51 7.89
C ALA A 22 -22.83 8.04 7.47
N ASP A 23 -23.93 7.39 7.06
CA ASP A 23 -23.98 5.94 6.83
C ASP A 23 -23.43 5.49 5.45
N SER A 24 -23.04 6.43 4.58
CA SER A 24 -22.65 6.14 3.19
C SER A 24 -21.17 5.76 2.96
N PHE A 25 -20.31 5.78 3.98
CA PHE A 25 -18.86 5.53 3.81
C PHE A 25 -18.29 4.36 4.64
N ALA A 26 -19.14 3.62 5.34
CA ALA A 26 -18.75 2.42 6.09
C ALA A 26 -18.71 1.15 5.20
N ASN A 27 -17.94 1.16 4.11
CA ASN A 27 -17.62 -0.07 3.37
C ASN A 27 -16.33 0.05 2.55
N ASN A 28 -15.18 -0.15 3.21
CA ASN A 28 -13.89 -0.35 2.55
C ASN A 28 -13.06 -1.39 3.34
N ASN A 29 -13.08 -2.62 2.86
CA ASN A 29 -12.32 -3.74 3.43
C ASN A 29 -10.82 -3.61 3.13
N CYS A 30 -10.05 -2.93 3.98
CA CYS A 30 -8.58 -3.10 4.03
C CYS A 30 -8.22 -3.89 5.30
N SER A 31 -7.84 -5.16 5.14
CA SER A 31 -7.66 -6.14 6.22
C SER A 31 -6.22 -6.17 6.76
N GLY A 32 -6.06 -6.00 8.08
CA GLY A 32 -4.78 -6.14 8.76
C GLY A 32 -4.80 -5.67 10.22
N GLY A 33 -4.82 -6.63 11.15
CA GLY A 33 -4.78 -6.35 12.59
C GLY A 33 -3.41 -5.93 13.13
N TYR A 34 -3.41 -5.20 14.24
CA TYR A 34 -2.23 -4.77 15.01
C TYR A 34 -1.82 -5.81 16.06
N HIS A 35 -0.55 -5.80 16.51
CA HIS A 35 -0.19 -5.80 17.95
C HIS A 35 1.31 -5.54 18.23
N SER A 36 1.55 -4.61 19.18
CA SER A 36 2.55 -4.56 20.26
C SER A 36 3.96 -5.20 20.16
N PHE A 37 4.99 -4.44 20.56
CA PHE A 37 6.29 -4.95 21.05
C PHE A 37 6.84 -4.09 22.23
N GLN A 38 7.63 -4.71 23.12
CA GLN A 38 8.24 -4.06 24.31
C GLN A 38 9.77 -3.86 24.20
N HIS A 39 10.21 -2.75 24.79
CA HIS A 39 11.51 -2.41 25.43
C HIS A 39 12.83 -3.18 25.14
N ILE A 40 13.83 -2.42 24.65
CA ILE A 40 15.26 -2.45 25.08
C ILE A 40 15.76 -0.98 25.12
N SER A 41 16.78 -0.66 25.92
CA SER A 41 17.36 0.70 26.16
C SER A 41 18.80 0.86 25.60
N VAL A 42 19.36 2.09 25.54
CA VAL A 42 20.80 2.47 25.81
C VAL A 42 21.16 3.94 25.45
N ASN A 43 22.22 4.45 26.13
CA ASN A 43 23.05 5.70 26.08
C ASN A 43 22.88 6.87 25.07
N VAL A 44 23.31 8.05 25.54
CA VAL A 44 23.25 9.37 24.88
C VAL A 44 24.65 9.99 24.68
N GLN A 45 25.13 10.15 23.43
CA GLN A 45 26.31 11.01 23.14
C GLN A 45 26.47 11.51 21.68
N GLN A 46 25.42 11.55 20.85
CA GLN A 46 25.55 11.69 19.38
C GLN A 46 25.13 13.04 18.73
N ASP A 47 24.60 14.02 19.46
CA ASP A 47 23.79 15.10 18.87
C ASP A 47 24.59 16.19 18.10
N SER A 48 25.89 16.37 18.38
CA SER A 48 26.71 17.42 17.76
C SER A 48 27.13 17.10 16.31
N LEU A 49 27.29 15.82 15.96
CA LEU A 49 27.74 15.38 14.64
C LEU A 49 26.59 15.38 13.62
N ALA A 50 25.35 15.17 14.07
CA ALA A 50 24.16 15.16 13.21
C ALA A 50 23.88 16.54 12.58
N LYS A 51 24.04 17.62 13.35
CA LYS A 51 23.73 19.00 12.90
C LYS A 51 24.57 19.42 11.69
N LYS A 52 25.89 19.19 11.73
CA LYS A 52 26.81 19.50 10.61
C LYS A 52 26.49 18.72 9.31
N LYS A 53 25.99 17.48 9.40
CA LYS A 53 25.58 16.68 8.22
C LYS A 53 24.27 17.18 7.59
N ILE A 54 23.31 17.63 8.39
CA ILE A 54 22.02 18.16 7.89
C ILE A 54 22.24 19.45 7.09
N ASP A 55 23.11 20.35 7.57
CA ASP A 55 23.41 21.60 6.88
C ASP A 55 24.14 21.38 5.53
N SER A 56 25.06 20.41 5.45
CA SER A 56 25.76 20.08 4.20
C SER A 56 24.82 19.47 3.15
N LEU A 57 23.94 18.55 3.55
CA LEU A 57 22.91 17.97 2.67
C LEU A 57 21.92 19.02 2.16
N THR A 58 21.54 19.98 3.01
CA THR A 58 20.63 21.08 2.63
C THR A 58 21.26 21.99 1.57
N LYS A 59 22.57 22.28 1.67
CA LYS A 59 23.33 23.05 0.66
C LYS A 59 23.45 22.29 -0.68
N ALA A 60 23.68 20.98 -0.65
CA ALA A 60 23.76 20.16 -1.86
C ALA A 60 22.43 20.15 -2.64
N LEU A 61 21.30 19.99 -1.95
CA LEU A 61 19.97 19.97 -2.56
C LEU A 61 19.58 21.32 -3.20
N ALA A 62 19.95 22.43 -2.56
CA ALA A 62 19.73 23.78 -3.11
C ALA A 62 20.49 23.98 -4.43
N THR A 63 21.71 23.46 -4.52
CA THR A 63 22.57 23.56 -5.70
C THR A 63 22.01 22.75 -6.89
N GLN A 64 21.38 21.60 -6.65
CA GLN A 64 20.66 20.85 -7.69
C GLN A 64 19.40 21.60 -8.19
N LYS A 65 18.58 22.17 -7.29
CA LYS A 65 17.42 22.97 -7.70
C LYS A 65 17.80 24.20 -8.53
N ALA A 66 18.94 24.83 -8.26
CA ALA A 66 19.46 25.93 -9.07
C ALA A 66 19.78 25.51 -10.51
N LYS A 67 20.43 24.34 -10.72
CA LYS A 67 20.74 23.80 -12.06
C LYS A 67 19.49 23.35 -12.83
N ALA A 68 18.44 22.88 -12.15
CA ALA A 68 17.18 22.53 -12.80
C ALA A 68 16.42 23.77 -13.33
N LYS A 69 16.56 24.92 -12.66
CA LYS A 69 15.83 26.16 -13.00
C LYS A 69 16.33 26.83 -14.28
N THR A 70 17.60 26.64 -14.66
CA THR A 70 18.20 27.19 -15.89
C THR A 70 17.85 26.42 -17.16
N ILE A 71 17.44 25.16 -17.06
CA ILE A 71 17.14 24.31 -18.24
C ILE A 71 15.66 24.46 -18.68
N LEU A 72 14.77 24.89 -17.78
CA LEU A 72 13.33 24.96 -18.05
C LEU A 72 12.85 26.19 -18.87
N GLN A 73 13.76 27.08 -19.29
CA GLN A 73 13.41 28.29 -20.06
C GLN A 73 13.43 28.13 -21.58
N LYS A 74 13.67 26.93 -22.11
CA LYS A 74 13.49 26.62 -23.54
C LYS A 74 12.75 25.31 -23.74
N LEU A 75 11.42 25.38 -23.92
CA LEU A 75 10.63 24.61 -24.88
C LEU A 75 9.13 24.90 -24.69
N VAL A 76 8.57 25.70 -25.61
CA VAL A 76 7.13 25.82 -25.81
C VAL A 76 6.73 24.87 -26.93
N GLN A 77 5.84 23.92 -26.67
CA GLN A 77 4.64 23.64 -27.48
C GLN A 77 3.77 22.52 -26.86
N PRO A 78 2.43 22.56 -27.04
CA PRO A 78 1.51 21.54 -26.50
C PRO A 78 1.32 20.34 -27.45
N PHE A 79 0.54 19.35 -26.99
CA PHE A 79 0.14 18.11 -27.67
C PHE A 79 1.17 16.96 -27.80
N LYS A 80 1.25 16.14 -26.75
CA LYS A 80 1.14 14.65 -26.79
C LYS A 80 1.23 14.05 -25.38
N PHE A 81 0.10 13.91 -24.69
CA PHE A 81 0.02 13.26 -23.38
C PHE A 81 -1.02 12.14 -23.33
N LYS A 82 -0.57 10.88 -23.50
CA LYS A 82 -1.25 9.72 -22.90
C LYS A 82 -0.37 8.52 -22.52
N VAL A 83 0.93 8.52 -22.83
CA VAL A 83 1.83 7.39 -22.53
C VAL A 83 2.64 7.56 -21.22
N ASN A 84 3.05 8.78 -20.85
CA ASN A 84 4.08 8.97 -19.82
C ASN A 84 3.58 9.23 -18.36
N ARG A 85 2.33 8.86 -18.05
CA ARG A 85 1.75 9.10 -16.71
C ARG A 85 2.33 8.18 -15.62
N LYS A 86 2.71 6.94 -15.95
CA LYS A 86 3.24 5.94 -15.00
C LYS A 86 4.66 6.28 -14.51
N ALA A 87 5.53 6.75 -15.40
CA ALA A 87 6.91 7.12 -15.04
C ALA A 87 6.96 8.38 -14.14
N TYR A 88 6.10 9.36 -14.41
CA TYR A 88 5.98 10.60 -13.62
C TYR A 88 5.63 10.30 -12.15
N VAL A 89 4.63 9.44 -11.90
CA VAL A 89 4.21 9.05 -10.55
C VAL A 89 5.35 8.42 -9.75
N SER A 90 6.15 7.53 -10.36
CA SER A 90 7.32 6.92 -9.69
C SER A 90 8.43 7.93 -9.36
N THR A 91 8.67 8.95 -10.20
CA THR A 91 9.61 10.04 -9.85
C THR A 91 9.07 10.89 -8.70
N SER A 92 7.82 11.34 -8.82
CA SER A 92 7.21 12.23 -7.84
C SER A 92 7.09 11.58 -6.46
N ILE A 93 6.82 10.28 -6.38
CA ILE A 93 6.80 9.55 -5.11
C ILE A 93 8.20 9.50 -4.47
N HIS A 94 9.28 9.30 -5.24
CA HIS A 94 10.64 9.28 -4.69
C HIS A 94 11.06 10.66 -4.15
N ASP A 95 10.84 11.72 -4.94
CA ASP A 95 11.15 13.10 -4.53
C ASP A 95 10.28 13.55 -3.34
N TYR A 96 9.03 13.09 -3.28
CA TYR A 96 8.12 13.33 -2.16
C TYR A 96 8.61 12.63 -0.88
N ILE A 97 8.90 11.32 -0.93
CA ILE A 97 9.39 10.55 0.23
C ILE A 97 10.65 11.17 0.82
N VAL A 98 11.62 11.59 -0.02
CA VAL A 98 12.85 12.25 0.46
C VAL A 98 12.55 13.60 1.10
N THR A 99 11.66 14.39 0.51
CA THR A 99 11.27 15.72 1.04
C THR A 99 10.52 15.60 2.37
N ASP A 100 9.55 14.68 2.44
CA ASP A 100 8.72 14.42 3.62
C ASP A 100 9.57 13.87 4.78
N SER A 101 10.45 12.90 4.52
CA SER A 101 11.39 12.36 5.53
C SER A 101 12.26 13.45 6.16
N ILE A 102 12.78 14.39 5.35
CA ILE A 102 13.57 15.54 5.83
C ILE A 102 12.70 16.50 6.66
N GLN A 103 11.44 16.68 6.29
CA GLN A 103 10.50 17.56 7.00
C GLN A 103 10.07 16.94 8.34
N THR A 104 9.82 15.64 8.39
CA THR A 104 9.55 14.85 9.61
C THR A 104 10.71 14.92 10.59
N VAL A 105 11.97 14.75 10.14
CA VAL A 105 13.16 14.88 11.01
C VAL A 105 13.29 16.29 11.60
N LYS A 106 12.94 17.34 10.86
CA LYS A 106 12.91 18.72 11.39
C LYS A 106 11.81 18.92 12.43
N GLN A 107 10.63 18.35 12.21
CA GLN A 107 9.55 18.39 13.20
C GLN A 107 9.90 17.63 14.49
N LEU A 108 10.49 16.43 14.37
CA LEU A 108 11.01 15.66 15.51
C LEU A 108 12.04 16.47 16.31
N ALA A 109 13.00 17.13 15.66
CA ALA A 109 13.99 17.97 16.35
C ALA A 109 13.34 19.16 17.10
N ASN A 110 12.32 19.79 16.53
CA ASN A 110 11.55 20.85 17.22
C ASN A 110 10.75 20.29 18.41
N LEU A 111 10.25 19.05 18.30
CA LEU A 111 9.56 18.35 19.38
C LEU A 111 10.53 18.02 20.52
N THR A 112 11.71 17.44 20.23
CA THR A 112 12.80 17.18 21.19
C THR A 112 13.14 18.45 21.98
N THR A 113 13.31 19.57 21.28
CA THR A 113 13.64 20.88 21.89
C THR A 113 12.51 21.41 22.79
N SER A 114 11.25 21.11 22.45
CA SER A 114 10.10 21.54 23.24
C SER A 114 9.89 20.65 24.47
N VAL A 115 10.09 19.33 24.35
CA VAL A 115 10.08 18.39 25.48
C VAL A 115 11.17 18.73 26.50
N SER A 116 12.39 19.03 26.06
CA SER A 116 13.46 19.46 26.98
C SER A 116 13.18 20.82 27.63
N ARG A 117 12.51 21.76 26.94
CA ARG A 117 12.04 23.02 27.55
C ARG A 117 10.98 22.78 28.62
N ILE A 118 10.06 21.85 28.39
CA ILE A 118 9.03 21.45 29.36
C ILE A 118 9.69 20.78 30.57
N GLN A 119 10.58 19.82 30.36
CA GLN A 119 11.33 19.14 31.43
C GLN A 119 12.13 20.13 32.30
N ASN A 120 12.79 21.11 31.68
CA ASN A 120 13.53 22.16 32.39
C ASN A 120 12.62 23.19 33.08
N GLY A 121 11.33 23.30 32.71
CA GLY A 121 10.34 24.10 33.42
C GLY A 121 9.83 23.45 34.71
N PHE A 122 9.86 22.12 34.79
CA PHE A 122 9.43 21.33 35.95
C PHE A 122 10.57 20.99 36.92
N VAL A 123 11.42 21.98 37.24
CA VAL A 123 12.58 21.80 38.15
C VAL A 123 12.19 21.17 39.48
N ASN A 124 11.01 21.48 40.02
CA ASN A 124 10.52 21.01 41.32
C ASN A 124 9.61 19.77 41.27
N SER A 125 9.46 19.08 40.13
CA SER A 125 8.63 17.86 40.10
C SER A 125 9.33 16.65 40.74
N ASN A 126 8.50 15.72 41.23
CA ASN A 126 8.86 14.39 41.74
C ASN A 126 9.61 13.52 40.72
N ALA A 127 10.38 12.55 41.24
CA ALA A 127 11.34 11.76 40.47
C ALA A 127 10.70 10.93 39.35
N ASP A 128 9.55 10.28 39.61
CA ASP A 128 8.84 9.47 38.61
C ASP A 128 8.46 10.28 37.37
N THR A 129 7.98 11.52 37.54
CA THR A 129 7.62 12.40 36.42
C THR A 129 8.85 12.74 35.58
N LYS A 130 10.00 13.01 36.21
CA LYS A 130 11.28 13.24 35.50
C LYS A 130 11.74 11.98 34.76
N GLN A 131 11.56 10.79 35.34
CA GLN A 131 11.88 9.51 34.70
C GLN A 131 10.97 9.23 33.49
N GLN A 132 9.67 9.50 33.58
CA GLN A 132 8.74 9.33 32.44
C GLN A 132 9.08 10.28 31.28
N PHE A 133 9.41 11.55 31.56
CA PHE A 133 9.88 12.47 30.51
C PHE A 133 11.21 12.05 29.91
N ALA A 134 12.16 11.52 30.71
CA ALA A 134 13.42 10.98 30.19
C ALA A 134 13.21 9.77 29.25
N VAL A 135 12.31 8.84 29.60
CA VAL A 135 11.95 7.70 28.74
C VAL A 135 11.29 8.15 27.43
N LEU A 136 10.42 9.17 27.48
CA LEU A 136 9.81 9.76 26.29
C LEU A 136 10.85 10.46 25.40
N GLN A 137 11.74 11.24 26.00
CA GLN A 137 12.86 11.91 25.34
C GLN A 137 13.79 10.88 24.65
N GLN A 138 14.08 9.75 25.30
CA GLN A 138 14.87 8.66 24.72
C GLN A 138 14.18 8.03 23.51
N LYS A 139 12.90 7.62 23.63
CA LYS A 139 12.13 7.07 22.49
C LYS A 139 12.07 8.02 21.28
N ILE A 140 11.93 9.33 21.52
CA ILE A 140 11.97 10.35 20.46
C ILE A 140 13.34 10.39 19.77
N ASN A 141 14.42 10.28 20.54
CA ASN A 141 15.79 10.27 20.02
C ASN A 141 16.10 8.99 19.23
N ASP A 142 15.62 7.83 19.67
CA ASP A 142 15.80 6.54 18.98
C ASP A 142 15.12 6.55 17.60
N VAL A 143 13.87 7.04 17.55
CA VAL A 143 13.11 7.21 16.28
C VAL A 143 13.82 8.21 15.35
N LYS A 144 14.31 9.34 15.90
CA LYS A 144 15.10 10.33 15.15
C LYS A 144 16.39 9.71 14.58
N ALA A 145 17.07 8.83 15.33
CA ALA A 145 18.28 8.15 14.88
C ALA A 145 18.01 7.14 13.75
N GLN A 146 16.94 6.34 13.87
CA GLN A 146 16.52 5.39 12.83
C GLN A 146 16.17 6.09 11.50
N LEU A 147 15.38 7.18 11.56
CA LEU A 147 15.05 8.00 10.39
C LEU A 147 16.30 8.65 9.77
N LEU A 148 17.23 9.14 10.58
CA LEU A 148 18.50 9.70 10.07
C LEU A 148 19.39 8.64 9.40
N GLN A 149 19.40 7.39 9.90
CA GLN A 149 20.09 6.28 9.25
C GLN A 149 19.45 5.92 7.90
N GLN A 150 18.12 5.87 7.81
CA GLN A 150 17.40 5.63 6.56
C GLN A 150 17.66 6.74 5.51
N ILE A 151 17.68 8.02 5.91
CA ILE A 151 18.01 9.14 5.01
C ILE A 151 19.50 9.08 4.57
N ALA A 152 20.39 8.63 5.47
CA ALA A 152 21.81 8.48 5.16
C ALA A 152 22.12 7.33 4.18
N SER A 153 21.39 6.21 4.25
CA SER A 153 21.54 5.11 3.28
C SER A 153 20.99 5.49 1.91
N ILE A 154 19.87 6.21 1.84
CA ILE A 154 19.29 6.74 0.59
C ILE A 154 20.25 7.73 -0.11
N SER A 155 20.91 8.62 0.64
CA SER A 155 21.84 9.61 0.06
C SER A 155 23.20 9.03 -0.33
N LYS A 156 23.71 7.99 0.36
CA LYS A 156 24.95 7.30 -0.01
C LYS A 156 24.86 6.51 -1.32
N ALA A 157 23.67 6.18 -1.81
CA ALA A 157 23.49 5.47 -3.08
C ALA A 157 23.83 6.30 -4.35
N THR A 158 24.32 7.55 -4.19
CA THR A 158 24.43 8.52 -5.29
C THR A 158 25.86 9.03 -5.56
N GLN A 159 26.91 8.65 -4.81
CA GLN A 159 28.32 9.00 -5.12
C GLN A 159 29.31 7.89 -4.73
N PRO A 160 30.41 7.67 -5.49
CA PRO A 160 31.36 6.59 -5.25
C PRO A 160 32.49 6.97 -4.27
N GLY A 161 32.80 6.11 -3.29
CA GLY A 161 34.04 6.19 -2.51
C GLY A 161 33.94 5.85 -1.02
N ASN A 162 34.54 4.71 -0.65
CA ASN A 162 35.03 4.26 0.68
C ASN A 162 34.06 4.17 1.89
N ILE A 163 34.06 2.99 2.52
CA ILE A 163 33.16 2.54 3.59
C ILE A 163 33.96 1.75 4.64
N PRO A 164 33.80 2.03 5.95
CA PRO A 164 33.88 1.02 7.00
C PRO A 164 32.50 0.36 7.20
N ALA A 165 32.45 -0.97 7.24
CA ALA A 165 31.26 -1.81 7.46
C ALA A 165 30.70 -1.67 8.91
N PRO A 166 29.52 -2.23 9.30
CA PRO A 166 28.54 -3.07 8.57
C PRO A 166 27.24 -2.26 8.24
N ILE A 167 26.07 -2.78 7.83
CA ILE A 167 25.48 -4.14 7.70
C ILE A 167 25.06 -4.37 6.22
N ASP A 168 24.45 -5.52 5.90
CA ASP A 168 24.09 -5.98 4.55
C ASP A 168 25.29 -6.03 3.60
N THR A 169 26.12 -7.07 3.75
CA THR A 169 26.93 -7.54 2.61
C THR A 169 26.04 -8.33 1.66
N PRO A 170 25.67 -7.81 0.47
CA PRO A 170 25.47 -8.70 -0.67
C PRO A 170 26.72 -9.56 -0.82
N VAL A 171 26.55 -10.78 -1.32
CA VAL A 171 27.70 -11.57 -1.80
C VAL A 171 28.46 -10.68 -2.78
N LYS A 172 29.78 -10.55 -2.60
CA LYS A 172 30.61 -9.76 -3.51
C LYS A 172 30.32 -10.22 -4.94
N GLU A 173 29.85 -9.31 -5.78
CA GLU A 173 30.05 -9.43 -7.22
C GLU A 173 31.56 -9.67 -7.40
N LYS A 174 31.93 -10.86 -7.91
CA LYS A 174 33.23 -10.99 -8.56
C LYS A 174 33.15 -10.05 -9.75
N ASN A 175 33.89 -8.95 -9.69
CA ASN A 175 33.98 -8.00 -10.80
C ASN A 175 34.51 -8.72 -12.04
N GLN A 176 33.60 -9.13 -12.92
CA GLN A 176 33.89 -9.47 -14.30
C GLN A 176 33.16 -8.46 -15.18
N ALA A 177 33.87 -7.92 -16.17
CA ALA A 177 33.35 -6.93 -17.09
C ALA A 177 32.19 -7.53 -17.92
N PRO A 178 31.26 -6.70 -18.45
CA PRO A 178 30.22 -7.20 -19.34
C PRO A 178 30.85 -7.95 -20.52
N VAL A 179 30.39 -9.19 -20.73
CA VAL A 179 30.86 -10.07 -21.80
C VAL A 179 30.63 -9.40 -23.16
N ILE A 180 31.66 -9.41 -24.01
CA ILE A 180 31.56 -8.91 -25.38
C ILE A 180 30.74 -9.91 -26.19
N ALA A 181 29.43 -9.68 -26.29
CA ALA A 181 28.56 -10.46 -27.14
C ALA A 181 28.95 -10.28 -28.62
N SER A 182 29.07 -11.40 -29.35
CA SER A 182 29.22 -11.39 -30.80
C SER A 182 27.96 -10.84 -31.47
N GLN A 183 28.11 -10.33 -32.71
CA GLN A 183 27.12 -9.44 -33.33
C GLN A 183 25.83 -10.15 -33.77
N ASN A 184 24.87 -10.28 -32.85
CA ASN A 184 23.44 -10.39 -33.15
C ASN A 184 22.63 -9.54 -32.13
N THR A 185 23.04 -8.28 -32.00
CA THR A 185 22.50 -7.32 -31.04
C THR A 185 21.09 -6.83 -31.39
N SER A 186 20.07 -7.44 -30.78
CA SER A 186 18.71 -6.88 -30.74
C SER A 186 17.94 -7.08 -29.42
N GLN A 187 18.48 -7.83 -28.44
CA GLN A 187 17.79 -8.17 -27.18
C GLN A 187 18.47 -7.67 -25.89
N ILE A 188 19.65 -7.02 -25.96
CA ILE A 188 20.19 -6.31 -24.79
C ILE A 188 19.24 -5.12 -24.48
N PRO A 189 18.70 -4.99 -23.24
CA PRO A 189 17.82 -3.89 -22.88
C PRO A 189 18.46 -2.54 -23.16
N LYS A 190 17.75 -1.62 -23.82
CA LYS A 190 18.33 -0.30 -24.14
C LYS A 190 18.69 0.44 -22.84
N PRO A 191 19.75 1.26 -22.80
CA PRO A 191 20.20 1.90 -21.56
C PRO A 191 19.17 2.79 -20.83
N GLN A 192 18.09 3.18 -21.51
CA GLN A 192 16.95 3.89 -20.90
C GLN A 192 15.98 2.93 -20.18
N ASP A 193 15.74 1.75 -20.76
CA ASP A 193 14.86 0.72 -20.20
C ASP A 193 15.48 0.10 -18.94
N ALA A 194 16.79 -0.18 -18.96
CA ALA A 194 17.54 -0.65 -17.79
C ALA A 194 17.45 0.34 -16.60
N LYS A 195 17.50 1.66 -16.87
CA LYS A 195 17.31 2.70 -15.83
C LYS A 195 15.88 2.72 -15.28
N ALA A 196 14.88 2.51 -16.13
CA ALA A 196 13.48 2.43 -15.72
C ALA A 196 13.21 1.15 -14.88
N GLN A 197 13.76 0.01 -15.29
CA GLN A 197 13.73 -1.26 -14.57
C GLN A 197 14.37 -1.12 -13.19
N GLN A 198 15.60 -0.60 -13.10
CA GLN A 198 16.29 -0.42 -11.82
C GLN A 198 15.52 0.52 -10.88
N LYS A 199 14.90 1.59 -11.40
CA LYS A 199 14.05 2.49 -10.61
C LYS A 199 12.78 1.81 -10.10
N LYS A 200 12.11 0.99 -10.92
CA LYS A 200 10.95 0.19 -10.49
C LYS A 200 11.37 -0.78 -9.38
N LEU A 201 12.48 -1.50 -9.57
CA LEU A 201 13.03 -2.43 -8.58
C LEU A 201 13.42 -1.75 -7.27
N ASN A 202 14.02 -0.56 -7.32
CA ASN A 202 14.31 0.23 -6.11
C ASN A 202 13.03 0.59 -5.35
N THR A 203 11.95 0.93 -6.06
CA THR A 203 10.66 1.24 -5.42
C THR A 203 10.01 -0.01 -4.81
N ILE A 204 10.09 -1.16 -5.49
CA ILE A 204 9.62 -2.47 -4.99
C ILE A 204 10.38 -2.87 -3.72
N ARG A 205 11.71 -2.73 -3.70
CA ARG A 205 12.57 -3.11 -2.56
C ARG A 205 12.20 -2.38 -1.27
N LEU A 206 11.77 -1.11 -1.34
CA LEU A 206 11.31 -0.36 -0.16
C LEU A 206 10.11 -1.04 0.53
N LEU A 207 9.27 -1.74 -0.22
CA LEU A 207 8.04 -2.37 0.25
C LEU A 207 8.23 -3.85 0.69
N TYR A 208 9.45 -4.40 0.59
CA TYR A 208 9.72 -5.77 1.09
C TYR A 208 9.52 -5.89 2.60
N ASN A 209 9.85 -4.83 3.35
CA ASN A 209 9.73 -4.80 4.80
C ASN A 209 8.30 -4.52 5.30
N GLY A 210 7.34 -4.34 4.39
CA GLY A 210 5.94 -4.08 4.73
C GLY A 210 5.33 -2.91 3.95
N PRO A 211 4.05 -2.62 4.19
CA PRO A 211 3.39 -1.49 3.56
C PRO A 211 3.94 -0.16 4.08
N ILE A 212 4.00 0.85 3.20
CA ILE A 212 4.43 2.21 3.53
C ILE A 212 3.25 3.16 3.36
N THR A 213 2.98 3.97 4.37
CA THR A 213 1.98 5.04 4.29
C THR A 213 2.59 6.28 3.67
N ILE A 214 1.95 6.84 2.64
CA ILE A 214 2.25 8.15 2.07
C ILE A 214 1.05 9.09 2.19
N THR A 215 1.35 10.37 2.11
CA THR A 215 0.38 11.47 2.14
C THR A 215 0.24 12.03 0.72
N ASP A 216 -0.95 11.97 0.13
CA ASP A 216 -1.24 12.46 -1.22
C ASP A 216 -2.10 13.73 -1.17
N THR A 217 -1.48 14.85 -1.55
CA THR A 217 -2.10 16.18 -1.68
C THR A 217 -2.46 16.54 -3.12
N SER A 218 -2.20 15.65 -4.10
CA SER A 218 -2.22 15.99 -5.53
C SER A 218 -3.61 16.04 -6.17
N LYS A 219 -4.61 15.39 -5.56
CA LYS A 219 -5.95 15.25 -6.16
C LYS A 219 -6.99 16.29 -5.71
N ASN A 220 -6.86 16.87 -4.51
CA ASN A 220 -7.84 17.82 -4.00
C ASN A 220 -7.17 18.86 -3.10
N LYS A 221 -7.36 20.16 -3.39
CA LYS A 221 -6.81 21.25 -2.58
C LYS A 221 -7.39 21.30 -1.16
N ASP A 222 -8.58 20.73 -0.99
CA ASP A 222 -9.34 20.75 0.26
C ASP A 222 -9.23 19.43 1.05
N THR A 223 -8.50 18.43 0.57
CA THR A 223 -8.42 17.11 1.23
C THR A 223 -7.09 16.42 0.99
N ILE A 224 -6.38 16.13 2.08
CA ILE A 224 -5.20 15.26 2.08
C ILE A 224 -5.68 13.81 2.15
N LEU A 225 -5.21 12.95 1.25
CA LEU A 225 -5.48 11.51 1.30
C LEU A 225 -4.30 10.79 1.94
N ILE A 226 -4.56 9.92 2.93
CA ILE A 226 -3.56 9.03 3.51
C ILE A 226 -3.67 7.70 2.77
N LYS A 227 -2.58 7.24 2.16
CA LYS A 227 -2.54 6.05 1.31
C LYS A 227 -1.51 5.05 1.80
N SER A 228 -1.91 3.79 1.91
CA SER A 228 -0.99 2.68 2.19
C SER A 228 -0.58 2.02 0.88
N LEU A 229 0.73 2.00 0.60
CA LEU A 229 1.33 1.27 -0.51
C LEU A 229 1.69 -0.13 -0.04
N SER A 230 1.34 -1.14 -0.82
CA SER A 230 1.72 -2.53 -0.58
C SER A 230 2.26 -3.17 -1.86
N LEU A 231 2.96 -4.30 -1.72
CA LEU A 231 3.24 -5.16 -2.87
C LEU A 231 2.04 -6.07 -3.13
N SER A 232 1.76 -6.25 -4.41
CA SER A 232 0.78 -7.17 -4.94
C SER A 232 1.33 -7.79 -6.22
N HIS A 233 0.74 -8.90 -6.66
CA HIS A 233 1.15 -9.63 -7.86
C HIS A 233 0.22 -9.30 -9.02
N LYS A 234 0.71 -9.35 -10.26
CA LYS A 234 -0.14 -9.20 -11.46
C LYS A 234 -1.04 -10.41 -11.67
N VAL A 235 -0.48 -11.60 -11.46
CA VAL A 235 -1.08 -12.94 -11.57
C VAL A 235 -0.57 -13.79 -10.40
N LYS A 236 -1.06 -15.02 -10.21
CA LYS A 236 -0.49 -15.91 -9.18
C LYS A 236 0.96 -16.24 -9.50
N ILE A 237 1.80 -16.33 -8.47
CA ILE A 237 3.19 -16.81 -8.58
C ILE A 237 3.38 -17.93 -7.56
N LEU A 238 3.51 -19.15 -8.06
CA LEU A 238 3.69 -20.37 -7.28
C LEU A 238 5.18 -20.70 -7.23
N GLY A 239 5.76 -20.78 -6.05
CA GLY A 239 7.15 -21.23 -5.86
C GLY A 239 7.19 -22.65 -5.32
N PHE A 240 7.68 -23.61 -6.13
CA PHE A 240 7.80 -25.02 -5.73
C PHE A 240 9.07 -25.28 -4.92
N TYR A 241 8.92 -26.04 -3.84
CA TYR A 241 10.01 -26.56 -3.03
C TYR A 241 9.66 -27.97 -2.56
N ALA A 242 10.51 -28.96 -2.89
CA ALA A 242 10.30 -30.35 -2.50
C ALA A 242 10.90 -30.66 -1.12
N ASP A 243 10.27 -31.59 -0.41
CA ASP A 243 10.79 -32.30 0.77
C ASP A 243 12.22 -32.84 0.60
N THR A 244 12.53 -33.32 -0.60
CA THR A 244 13.83 -33.83 -1.04
C THR A 244 14.81 -32.75 -1.52
N SER A 245 14.41 -31.48 -1.56
CA SER A 245 15.27 -30.39 -2.05
C SER A 245 16.42 -30.10 -1.08
N HIS A 246 17.63 -30.01 -1.63
CA HIS A 246 18.84 -29.61 -0.90
C HIS A 246 19.09 -28.09 -0.91
N ALA A 247 18.27 -27.31 -1.63
CA ALA A 247 18.46 -25.86 -1.75
C ALA A 247 18.03 -25.13 -0.47
N SER A 248 18.89 -24.26 0.09
CA SER A 248 18.52 -23.46 1.26
C SER A 248 17.63 -22.28 0.88
N LEU A 249 16.44 -22.16 1.49
CA LEU A 249 15.57 -20.98 1.32
C LEU A 249 15.76 -19.88 2.39
N ASN A 250 16.79 -19.99 3.24
CA ASN A 250 17.02 -19.06 4.37
C ASN A 250 17.23 -17.59 3.95
N ARG A 251 17.54 -17.34 2.67
CA ARG A 251 17.70 -16.00 2.07
C ARG A 251 16.68 -15.68 0.98
N PHE A 252 15.74 -16.58 0.70
CA PHE A 252 14.72 -16.36 -0.32
C PHE A 252 13.69 -15.35 0.17
N ASN A 253 13.39 -14.32 -0.65
CA ASN A 253 12.38 -13.34 -0.30
C ASN A 253 10.99 -13.83 -0.71
N PHE A 254 10.29 -14.46 0.23
CA PHE A 254 8.92 -14.96 0.02
C PHE A 254 7.91 -13.88 -0.41
N LYS A 255 8.17 -12.57 -0.26
CA LYS A 255 7.32 -11.49 -0.85
C LYS A 255 7.29 -11.51 -2.37
N LEU A 256 8.23 -12.19 -3.03
CA LEU A 256 8.28 -12.32 -4.48
C LEU A 256 7.18 -13.24 -5.02
N ILE A 257 6.64 -14.16 -4.22
CA ILE A 257 5.64 -15.15 -4.63
C ILE A 257 4.30 -14.89 -3.92
N SER A 258 3.19 -15.39 -4.49
CA SER A 258 1.88 -15.35 -3.83
C SER A 258 1.58 -16.66 -3.10
N ASN A 259 2.04 -17.78 -3.66
CA ASN A 259 1.76 -19.13 -3.18
C ASN A 259 3.08 -19.89 -3.01
N PHE A 260 3.34 -20.41 -1.81
CA PHE A 260 4.44 -21.34 -1.56
C PHE A 260 3.92 -22.76 -1.69
N VAL A 261 4.52 -23.55 -2.60
CA VAL A 261 4.12 -24.92 -2.87
C VAL A 261 5.14 -25.89 -2.25
N TYR A 262 4.75 -26.54 -1.15
CA TYR A 262 5.57 -27.54 -0.48
C TYR A 262 5.22 -28.93 -1.03
N ALA A 263 6.14 -29.57 -1.74
CA ALA A 263 5.91 -30.85 -2.41
C ALA A 263 6.39 -32.04 -1.56
N ILE A 264 5.54 -33.05 -1.38
CA ILE A 264 5.83 -34.28 -0.62
C ILE A 264 5.41 -35.51 -1.45
N ASN A 265 6.23 -36.56 -1.44
CA ASN A 265 5.83 -37.86 -1.99
C ASN A 265 5.13 -38.70 -0.91
N LEU A 266 3.84 -38.99 -1.10
CA LEU A 266 3.01 -39.72 -0.13
C LEU A 266 2.73 -41.18 -0.50
N LEU A 267 3.20 -41.64 -1.67
CA LEU A 267 2.86 -42.97 -2.20
C LEU A 267 3.93 -44.02 -1.88
N ASP A 268 5.22 -43.63 -1.84
CA ASP A 268 6.34 -44.57 -1.76
C ASP A 268 6.76 -44.96 -0.32
N GLY A 269 5.78 -45.20 0.57
CA GLY A 269 5.99 -46.04 1.77
C GLY A 269 6.45 -45.37 3.07
N SER A 270 6.26 -44.06 3.27
CA SER A 270 6.50 -43.44 4.58
C SER A 270 5.46 -43.89 5.62
N GLY A 271 5.91 -44.35 6.80
CA GLY A 271 5.07 -44.87 7.88
C GLY A 271 3.99 -43.89 8.38
N GLU A 272 2.91 -44.42 8.95
CA GLU A 272 1.66 -43.67 9.13
C GLU A 272 1.72 -42.48 10.11
N ASP A 273 2.71 -42.45 11.02
CA ASP A 273 2.74 -41.51 12.17
C ASP A 273 3.89 -40.48 12.17
N ALA A 274 4.80 -40.50 11.19
CA ALA A 274 5.82 -39.46 11.06
C ALA A 274 5.25 -38.21 10.37
N SER A 275 5.56 -37.01 10.88
CA SER A 275 5.36 -35.79 10.09
C SER A 275 6.36 -35.78 8.94
N LEU A 276 5.84 -35.75 7.72
CA LEU A 276 6.62 -35.70 6.48
C LEU A 276 7.05 -34.27 6.14
N ILE A 277 6.61 -33.28 6.93
CA ILE A 277 7.01 -31.88 6.83
C ILE A 277 8.33 -31.70 7.58
N THR A 278 9.42 -32.15 6.95
CA THR A 278 10.78 -32.09 7.51
C THR A 278 11.27 -30.66 7.79
N ASN A 279 10.75 -29.64 7.09
CA ASN A 279 11.21 -28.26 7.22
C ASN A 279 10.08 -27.24 7.46
N LYS A 280 9.41 -27.36 8.62
CA LYS A 280 8.35 -26.45 9.05
C LYS A 280 8.77 -24.96 9.10
N TYR A 281 10.04 -24.67 9.37
CA TYR A 281 10.58 -23.30 9.41
C TYR A 281 10.42 -22.55 8.07
N ILE A 282 10.53 -23.26 6.94
CA ILE A 282 10.32 -22.67 5.61
C ILE A 282 8.84 -22.30 5.42
N ILE A 283 7.91 -23.18 5.81
CA ILE A 283 6.46 -22.89 5.77
C ILE A 283 6.12 -21.69 6.66
N ASP A 284 6.66 -21.63 7.88
CA ASP A 284 6.48 -20.47 8.77
C ASP A 284 7.07 -19.17 8.18
N SER A 285 8.13 -19.27 7.37
CA SER A 285 8.72 -18.11 6.66
C SER A 285 7.82 -17.60 5.53
N ALA A 286 7.23 -18.51 4.75
CA ALA A 286 6.22 -18.18 3.74
C ALA A 286 4.95 -17.57 4.38
N LEU A 287 4.48 -18.14 5.49
CA LEU A 287 3.34 -17.62 6.26
C LEU A 287 3.62 -16.21 6.83
N ARG A 288 4.81 -15.96 7.38
CA ARG A 288 5.22 -14.60 7.82
C ARG A 288 5.24 -13.60 6.66
N ALA A 289 5.60 -14.05 5.45
CA ALA A 289 5.52 -13.23 4.25
C ALA A 289 4.09 -13.01 3.73
N LYS A 290 3.06 -13.65 4.32
CA LYS A 290 1.67 -13.69 3.86
C LYS A 290 1.48 -14.42 2.51
N CYS A 291 2.27 -15.45 2.26
CA CYS A 291 2.00 -16.37 1.16
C CYS A 291 0.85 -17.32 1.53
N ASP A 292 0.01 -17.66 0.56
CA ASP A 292 -0.81 -18.86 0.62
C ASP A 292 0.09 -20.10 0.61
N ILE A 293 -0.29 -21.13 1.37
CA ILE A 293 0.46 -22.39 1.43
C ILE A 293 -0.30 -23.45 0.62
N THR A 294 0.39 -24.11 -0.30
CA THR A 294 -0.17 -25.21 -1.10
C THR A 294 0.65 -26.46 -0.85
N LEU A 295 -0.01 -27.54 -0.43
CA LEU A 295 0.64 -28.85 -0.33
C LEU A 295 0.60 -29.52 -1.72
N SER A 296 1.72 -30.01 -2.23
CA SER A 296 1.77 -30.74 -3.50
C SER A 296 2.07 -32.21 -3.27
N VAL A 297 1.07 -33.07 -3.40
CA VAL A 297 1.24 -34.52 -3.36
C VAL A 297 1.77 -34.97 -4.71
N TYR A 298 3.04 -35.37 -4.77
CA TYR A 298 3.68 -35.79 -6.03
C TYR A 298 4.01 -37.28 -6.04
N ASN A 299 4.01 -37.85 -7.24
CA ASN A 299 4.68 -39.12 -7.50
C ASN A 299 5.15 -39.19 -8.97
N ASN A 300 6.22 -39.94 -9.23
CA ASN A 300 6.86 -40.04 -10.54
C ASN A 300 6.95 -41.50 -11.05
N ARG A 301 6.23 -42.43 -10.42
CA ARG A 301 6.26 -43.87 -10.68
C ARG A 301 4.89 -44.31 -11.21
N PRO A 302 4.75 -44.54 -12.53
CA PRO A 302 3.47 -44.90 -13.15
C PRO A 302 2.81 -46.12 -12.51
N GLU A 303 3.60 -47.09 -12.06
CA GLU A 303 3.15 -48.30 -11.38
C GLU A 303 2.60 -48.04 -9.97
N SER A 304 3.20 -47.11 -9.20
CA SER A 304 2.67 -46.67 -7.90
C SER A 304 1.36 -45.91 -8.08
N ILE A 305 1.27 -45.06 -9.12
CA ILE A 305 0.07 -44.29 -9.47
C ILE A 305 -1.06 -45.23 -9.91
N ALA A 306 -0.80 -46.19 -10.79
CA ALA A 306 -1.78 -47.18 -11.24
C ALA A 306 -2.35 -48.01 -10.07
N SER A 307 -1.47 -48.47 -9.17
CA SER A 307 -1.84 -49.24 -7.97
C SER A 307 -2.72 -48.43 -7.02
N LEU A 308 -2.39 -47.14 -6.81
CA LEU A 308 -3.20 -46.22 -6.02
C LEU A 308 -4.60 -46.02 -6.62
N LEU A 309 -4.67 -45.61 -7.88
CA LEU A 309 -5.94 -45.21 -8.53
C LEU A 309 -6.91 -46.39 -8.71
N SER A 310 -6.38 -47.61 -8.77
CA SER A 310 -7.14 -48.84 -8.90
C SER A 310 -7.76 -49.37 -7.59
N SER A 311 -7.32 -48.89 -6.41
CA SER A 311 -7.86 -49.31 -5.10
C SER A 311 -8.57 -48.18 -4.36
N THR A 312 -9.84 -48.41 -4.00
CA THR A 312 -10.65 -47.48 -3.20
C THR A 312 -10.04 -47.25 -1.81
N GLU A 313 -9.47 -48.29 -1.22
CA GLU A 313 -8.82 -48.28 0.09
C GLU A 313 -7.54 -47.44 0.06
N ALA A 314 -6.72 -47.61 -0.98
CA ALA A 314 -5.50 -46.83 -1.19
C ALA A 314 -5.82 -45.35 -1.42
N MET A 315 -6.80 -45.03 -2.28
CA MET A 315 -7.28 -43.67 -2.49
C MET A 315 -7.77 -43.02 -1.19
N ASN A 316 -8.61 -43.72 -0.41
CA ASN A 316 -9.14 -43.21 0.86
C ASN A 316 -8.04 -43.01 1.91
N SER A 317 -7.06 -43.91 1.98
CA SER A 317 -5.88 -43.77 2.86
C SER A 317 -5.06 -42.54 2.50
N LEU A 318 -4.78 -42.32 1.21
CA LEU A 318 -4.07 -41.14 0.72
C LEU A 318 -4.84 -39.84 1.00
N ILE A 319 -6.16 -39.81 0.76
CA ILE A 319 -7.01 -38.65 1.05
C ILE A 319 -6.94 -38.30 2.55
N LYS A 320 -7.09 -39.29 3.45
CA LYS A 320 -6.99 -39.09 4.90
C LYS A 320 -5.62 -38.54 5.31
N LYS A 321 -4.53 -39.08 4.76
CA LYS A 321 -3.14 -38.62 5.01
C LYS A 321 -2.93 -37.19 4.50
N THR A 322 -3.46 -36.88 3.31
CA THR A 322 -3.39 -35.56 2.69
C THR A 322 -4.13 -34.50 3.53
N LEU A 323 -5.35 -34.78 3.98
CA LEU A 323 -6.12 -33.87 4.83
C LEU A 323 -5.43 -33.57 6.17
N ARG A 324 -4.75 -34.56 6.77
CA ARG A 324 -3.93 -34.35 7.99
C ARG A 324 -2.78 -33.38 7.72
N LEU A 325 -2.03 -33.59 6.64
CA LEU A 325 -0.88 -32.76 6.28
C LEU A 325 -1.28 -31.35 5.83
N LEU A 326 -2.43 -31.18 5.16
CA LEU A 326 -2.98 -29.86 4.83
C LEU A 326 -3.24 -29.03 6.09
N ALA A 327 -3.85 -29.63 7.11
CA ALA A 327 -4.09 -28.97 8.40
C ALA A 327 -2.77 -28.66 9.14
N GLU A 328 -1.81 -29.59 9.16
CA GLU A 328 -0.51 -29.40 9.81
C GLU A 328 0.32 -28.29 9.16
N ALA A 329 0.33 -28.22 7.82
CA ALA A 329 1.00 -27.19 7.02
C ALA A 329 0.28 -25.83 7.06
N ARG A 330 -0.95 -25.77 7.61
CA ARG A 330 -1.87 -24.62 7.48
C ARG A 330 -2.10 -24.23 6.01
N ALA A 331 -2.17 -25.23 5.15
CA ALA A 331 -2.35 -25.06 3.72
C ALA A 331 -3.74 -24.48 3.37
N THR A 332 -3.82 -23.62 2.36
CA THR A 332 -5.07 -23.13 1.76
C THR A 332 -5.34 -23.76 0.39
N GLY A 333 -4.38 -24.51 -0.15
CA GLY A 333 -4.52 -25.26 -1.40
C GLY A 333 -3.83 -26.62 -1.38
N LEU A 334 -4.24 -27.45 -2.34
CA LEU A 334 -3.71 -28.77 -2.65
C LEU A 334 -3.33 -28.81 -4.15
N ASN A 335 -2.21 -29.44 -4.46
CA ASN A 335 -1.80 -29.77 -5.82
C ASN A 335 -1.58 -31.28 -5.93
N ILE A 336 -2.11 -31.91 -6.99
CA ILE A 336 -1.82 -33.31 -7.32
C ILE A 336 -0.86 -33.33 -8.51
N ASN A 337 0.29 -33.99 -8.34
CA ASN A 337 1.37 -34.04 -9.33
C ASN A 337 1.82 -35.49 -9.58
N PHE A 338 0.94 -36.25 -10.21
CA PHE A 338 1.22 -37.62 -10.66
C PHE A 338 1.78 -37.56 -12.08
N ASN A 339 3.03 -38.00 -12.29
CA ASN A 339 3.70 -37.92 -13.58
C ASN A 339 3.75 -39.28 -14.28
N GLY A 340 3.66 -39.27 -15.62
CA GLY A 340 3.81 -40.48 -16.44
C GLY A 340 2.61 -41.44 -16.36
N MET A 341 1.43 -40.93 -16.01
CA MET A 341 0.18 -41.69 -15.99
C MET A 341 -0.16 -42.21 -17.40
N ASP A 342 -0.64 -43.45 -17.48
CA ASP A 342 -1.11 -44.08 -18.73
C ASP A 342 -2.57 -43.68 -19.01
N SER A 343 -2.96 -43.67 -20.30
CA SER A 343 -4.27 -43.20 -20.76
C SER A 343 -5.44 -44.03 -20.22
N HIS A 344 -5.24 -45.33 -19.97
CA HIS A 344 -6.28 -46.19 -19.39
C HIS A 344 -6.68 -45.81 -17.95
N LEU A 345 -5.89 -44.97 -17.28
CA LEU A 345 -6.15 -44.50 -15.92
C LEU A 345 -7.00 -43.21 -15.88
N ASN A 346 -7.33 -42.59 -17.02
CA ASN A 346 -7.98 -41.28 -17.06
C ASN A 346 -9.27 -41.21 -16.19
N GLY A 347 -10.21 -42.14 -16.35
CA GLY A 347 -11.44 -42.20 -15.57
C GLY A 347 -11.23 -42.57 -14.10
N TYR A 348 -10.17 -43.35 -13.80
CA TYR A 348 -9.76 -43.65 -12.42
C TYR A 348 -9.22 -42.40 -11.74
N PHE A 349 -8.44 -41.59 -12.45
CA PHE A 349 -7.91 -40.31 -11.98
C PHE A 349 -9.01 -39.27 -11.78
N VAL A 350 -9.94 -39.13 -12.73
CA VAL A 350 -11.14 -38.28 -12.58
C VAL A 350 -11.92 -38.67 -11.32
N ARG A 351 -12.18 -39.97 -11.10
CA ARG A 351 -12.86 -40.47 -9.89
C ARG A 351 -12.08 -40.17 -8.61
N PHE A 352 -10.76 -40.33 -8.61
CA PHE A 352 -9.91 -39.96 -7.49
C PHE A 352 -10.02 -38.46 -7.16
N ILE A 353 -9.87 -37.59 -8.16
CA ILE A 353 -9.94 -36.14 -7.99
C ILE A 353 -11.34 -35.69 -7.53
N ALA A 354 -12.42 -36.27 -8.06
CA ALA A 354 -13.78 -35.99 -7.61
C ALA A 354 -14.01 -36.39 -6.13
N THR A 355 -13.47 -37.55 -5.73
CA THR A 355 -13.56 -38.04 -4.34
C THR A 355 -12.76 -37.15 -3.38
N LEU A 356 -11.54 -36.80 -3.78
CA LEU A 356 -10.65 -35.88 -3.07
C LEU A 356 -11.27 -34.47 -2.94
N TYR A 357 -11.89 -33.96 -4.00
CA TYR A 357 -12.61 -32.69 -3.99
C TYR A 357 -13.73 -32.71 -2.97
N ASN A 358 -14.61 -33.70 -3.00
CA ASN A 358 -15.70 -33.82 -2.03
C ASN A 358 -15.19 -33.89 -0.58
N ALA A 359 -14.10 -34.63 -0.33
CA ALA A 359 -13.46 -34.69 0.98
C ALA A 359 -12.86 -33.35 1.42
N CYS A 360 -12.23 -32.60 0.52
CA CYS A 360 -11.71 -31.26 0.79
C CYS A 360 -12.83 -30.24 1.08
N GLN A 361 -13.93 -30.28 0.32
CA GLN A 361 -15.06 -29.36 0.47
C GLN A 361 -15.94 -29.66 1.68
N ALA A 362 -15.91 -30.88 2.21
CA ALA A 362 -16.52 -31.25 3.48
C ALA A 362 -15.79 -30.67 4.70
N THR A 363 -14.54 -30.18 4.55
CA THR A 363 -13.82 -29.52 5.64
C THR A 363 -14.28 -28.07 5.83
N PRO A 364 -14.23 -27.52 7.07
CA PRO A 364 -14.60 -26.12 7.31
C PRO A 364 -13.74 -25.10 6.54
N GLN A 365 -12.48 -25.45 6.24
CA GLN A 365 -11.53 -24.55 5.61
C GLN A 365 -11.76 -24.42 4.10
N LYS A 366 -12.18 -25.51 3.43
CA LYS A 366 -12.31 -25.67 1.96
C LYS A 366 -11.00 -25.38 1.21
N TYR A 367 -10.47 -26.40 0.52
CA TYR A 367 -9.16 -26.29 -0.14
C TYR A 367 -9.31 -26.06 -1.64
N ASN A 368 -8.55 -25.10 -2.18
CA ASN A 368 -8.39 -24.97 -3.63
C ASN A 368 -7.60 -26.18 -4.16
N ILE A 369 -8.09 -26.84 -5.20
CA ILE A 369 -7.41 -27.99 -5.80
C ILE A 369 -6.79 -27.58 -7.13
N SER A 370 -5.55 -27.98 -7.33
CA SER A 370 -4.79 -27.81 -8.57
C SER A 370 -4.23 -29.14 -9.03
N ILE A 371 -4.01 -29.28 -10.33
CA ILE A 371 -3.42 -30.48 -10.92
C ILE A 371 -2.23 -30.06 -11.77
N THR A 372 -1.10 -30.71 -11.57
CA THR A 372 0.05 -30.58 -12.44
C THR A 372 -0.09 -31.53 -13.62
N ILE A 373 -0.01 -30.98 -14.83
CA ILE A 373 -0.15 -31.70 -16.10
C ILE A 373 1.14 -31.52 -16.93
N PRO A 374 1.51 -32.50 -17.78
CA PRO A 374 2.73 -32.40 -18.57
C PRO A 374 2.61 -31.33 -19.67
N ALA A 375 3.74 -30.92 -20.24
CA ALA A 375 3.77 -30.09 -21.44
C ALA A 375 3.28 -30.80 -22.72
N ASP A 376 3.21 -32.14 -22.73
CA ASP A 376 2.90 -32.95 -23.92
C ASP A 376 2.18 -34.24 -23.49
N ASP A 377 0.85 -34.17 -23.29
CA ASP A 377 0.01 -35.33 -22.93
C ASP A 377 -0.39 -36.17 -24.15
N LYS A 378 0.59 -36.84 -24.77
CA LYS A 378 0.34 -37.67 -25.97
C LYS A 378 -0.63 -38.82 -25.77
N GLY A 379 -0.85 -39.25 -24.53
CA GLY A 379 -1.77 -40.33 -24.19
C GLY A 379 -3.21 -39.86 -23.99
N VAL A 380 -3.45 -38.56 -23.79
CA VAL A 380 -4.72 -38.05 -23.23
C VAL A 380 -5.00 -38.72 -21.87
N ALA A 381 -3.97 -38.81 -21.03
CA ALA A 381 -4.07 -39.41 -19.69
C ALA A 381 -4.84 -38.50 -18.71
N TYR A 382 -4.90 -37.19 -18.98
CA TYR A 382 -5.62 -36.23 -18.15
C TYR A 382 -6.85 -35.73 -18.92
N ASP A 383 -8.03 -36.26 -18.58
CA ASP A 383 -9.32 -35.75 -19.08
C ASP A 383 -9.58 -34.34 -18.49
N LEU A 384 -9.03 -33.32 -19.14
CA LEU A 384 -9.06 -31.96 -18.62
C LEU A 384 -10.48 -31.42 -18.50
N ASN A 385 -11.39 -31.81 -19.40
CA ASN A 385 -12.78 -31.39 -19.40
C ASN A 385 -13.50 -31.92 -18.14
N ALA A 386 -13.41 -33.22 -17.85
CA ALA A 386 -13.98 -33.78 -16.63
C ALA A 386 -13.30 -33.25 -15.35
N LEU A 387 -11.96 -33.09 -15.37
CA LEU A 387 -11.20 -32.54 -14.25
C LEU A 387 -11.50 -31.06 -13.97
N ASN A 388 -11.93 -30.29 -14.99
CA ASN A 388 -12.22 -28.86 -14.91
C ASN A 388 -13.27 -28.52 -13.84
N HIS A 389 -14.23 -29.43 -13.60
CA HIS A 389 -15.29 -29.27 -12.60
C HIS A 389 -14.78 -29.34 -11.15
N TYR A 390 -13.67 -30.03 -10.91
CA TYR A 390 -13.10 -30.28 -9.58
C TYR A 390 -11.82 -29.48 -9.31
N THR A 391 -11.35 -28.73 -10.31
CA THR A 391 -10.01 -28.12 -10.32
C THR A 391 -10.09 -26.60 -10.45
N THR A 392 -9.41 -25.89 -9.55
CA THR A 392 -9.26 -24.43 -9.54
C THR A 392 -8.27 -23.96 -10.61
N ASN A 393 -7.12 -24.64 -10.74
CA ASN A 393 -6.08 -24.32 -11.72
C ASN A 393 -5.33 -25.57 -12.20
N PHE A 394 -4.96 -25.59 -13.48
CA PHE A 394 -4.00 -26.56 -14.04
C PHE A 394 -2.60 -25.93 -14.10
N ILE A 395 -1.57 -26.67 -13.70
CA ILE A 395 -0.17 -26.22 -13.73
C ILE A 395 0.54 -27.01 -14.82
N ILE A 396 0.95 -26.36 -15.91
CA ILE A 396 1.63 -27.03 -17.03
C ILE A 396 3.13 -27.12 -16.70
N ASP A 397 3.66 -28.32 -16.49
CA ASP A 397 5.04 -28.54 -16.05
C ASP A 397 6.00 -28.74 -17.21
N PHE A 398 6.78 -27.70 -17.54
CA PHE A 398 7.88 -27.77 -18.50
C PHE A 398 9.24 -28.11 -17.83
N SER A 399 9.29 -28.48 -16.54
CA SER A 399 10.57 -28.67 -15.83
C SER A 399 11.33 -29.97 -16.19
N LYS A 400 10.84 -30.76 -17.15
CA LYS A 400 11.44 -32.05 -17.53
C LYS A 400 11.39 -32.24 -19.04
N ARG A 401 12.53 -32.58 -19.64
CA ARG A 401 12.68 -32.96 -21.04
C ARG A 401 13.96 -33.80 -21.18
N SER A 402 13.82 -35.09 -21.47
CA SER A 402 14.93 -36.05 -21.55
C SER A 402 14.96 -36.87 -22.84
N TRP A 403 13.87 -36.89 -23.62
CA TRP A 403 13.72 -37.69 -24.84
C TRP A 403 14.19 -36.98 -26.12
N LYS A 404 14.25 -35.64 -26.13
CA LYS A 404 14.69 -34.84 -27.28
C LYS A 404 15.53 -33.66 -26.81
N PRO A 405 16.77 -33.50 -27.31
CA PRO A 405 17.63 -32.34 -27.05
C PRO A 405 16.97 -30.99 -27.33
N GLY A 406 17.41 -29.95 -26.61
CA GLY A 406 16.86 -28.59 -26.66
C GLY A 406 16.40 -28.06 -25.30
N ALA A 407 15.83 -26.85 -25.29
CA ALA A 407 15.34 -26.18 -24.09
C ALA A 407 14.23 -26.95 -23.34
N LEU A 408 14.16 -26.78 -22.01
CA LEU A 408 13.09 -27.34 -21.18
C LEU A 408 11.71 -26.79 -21.57
N ALA A 409 11.59 -25.46 -21.59
CA ALA A 409 10.36 -24.72 -21.81
C ALA A 409 10.48 -23.78 -23.03
N PRO A 410 10.69 -24.27 -24.26
CA PRO A 410 10.83 -23.40 -25.43
C PRO A 410 9.51 -22.64 -25.68
N LEU A 411 9.57 -21.34 -25.96
CA LEU A 411 8.37 -20.54 -26.20
C LEU A 411 7.65 -20.96 -27.49
N ASN A 412 8.38 -21.04 -28.60
CA ASN A 412 7.96 -21.60 -29.88
C ASN A 412 9.07 -22.56 -30.41
N ASN A 413 8.94 -23.12 -31.62
CA ASN A 413 9.87 -24.04 -32.31
C ASN A 413 10.18 -25.38 -31.61
N GLY A 414 9.69 -25.60 -30.39
CA GLY A 414 9.83 -26.87 -29.66
C GLY A 414 8.92 -28.02 -30.12
N GLY A 415 8.03 -27.80 -31.10
CA GLY A 415 6.91 -28.70 -31.39
C GLY A 415 5.89 -28.71 -30.24
N ASN A 416 5.27 -29.86 -29.95
CA ASN A 416 4.32 -30.02 -28.85
C ASN A 416 4.86 -29.56 -27.48
N ASN A 417 6.16 -29.72 -27.23
CA ASN A 417 6.82 -29.26 -25.99
C ASN A 417 7.07 -27.73 -25.98
N SER A 418 6.59 -26.97 -26.97
CA SER A 418 6.64 -25.51 -26.91
C SER A 418 5.45 -24.93 -26.14
N ILE A 419 5.68 -23.84 -25.42
CA ILE A 419 4.66 -23.16 -24.62
C ILE A 419 3.48 -22.73 -25.51
N GLU A 420 3.75 -22.21 -26.70
CA GLU A 420 2.71 -21.80 -27.65
C GLU A 420 1.87 -22.99 -28.16
N THR A 421 2.50 -24.10 -28.59
CA THR A 421 1.74 -25.27 -29.06
C THR A 421 0.99 -25.98 -27.93
N CYS A 422 1.64 -26.21 -26.80
CA CYS A 422 1.05 -26.85 -25.62
C CYS A 422 -0.16 -26.07 -25.11
N LEU A 423 -0.04 -24.74 -24.96
CA LEU A 423 -1.15 -23.91 -24.51
C LEU A 423 -2.30 -23.92 -25.51
N SER A 424 -2.03 -23.86 -26.83
CA SER A 424 -3.09 -23.96 -27.84
C SER A 424 -3.90 -25.24 -27.67
N LEU A 425 -3.22 -26.40 -27.60
CA LEU A 425 -3.87 -27.71 -27.44
C LEU A 425 -4.76 -27.78 -26.20
N TYR A 426 -4.34 -27.20 -25.07
CA TYR A 426 -5.15 -27.19 -23.85
C TYR A 426 -6.25 -26.12 -23.82
N LEU A 427 -6.15 -25.05 -24.62
CA LEU A 427 -7.23 -24.08 -24.82
C LEU A 427 -8.29 -24.60 -25.79
N ASP A 428 -7.90 -25.43 -26.76
CA ASP A 428 -8.82 -26.06 -27.73
C ASP A 428 -9.81 -27.03 -27.07
N GLU A 429 -9.52 -27.52 -25.85
CA GLU A 429 -10.44 -28.25 -24.95
C GLU A 429 -11.55 -27.36 -24.34
N GLY A 430 -11.59 -26.06 -24.66
CA GLY A 430 -12.64 -25.13 -24.21
C GLY A 430 -12.48 -24.63 -22.76
N ILE A 431 -11.27 -24.71 -22.19
CA ILE A 431 -10.97 -24.30 -20.82
C ILE A 431 -10.42 -22.86 -20.80
N ASP A 432 -10.94 -22.02 -19.90
CA ASP A 432 -10.48 -20.63 -19.76
C ASP A 432 -8.97 -20.53 -19.51
N ALA A 433 -8.29 -19.65 -20.27
CA ALA A 433 -6.86 -19.37 -20.11
C ALA A 433 -6.44 -19.03 -18.66
N SER A 434 -7.32 -18.34 -17.92
CA SER A 434 -7.12 -17.99 -16.51
C SER A 434 -7.05 -19.20 -15.55
N LYS A 435 -7.46 -20.40 -15.98
CA LYS A 435 -7.25 -21.64 -15.22
C LYS A 435 -5.84 -22.21 -15.38
N PHE A 436 -5.11 -21.90 -16.45
CA PHE A 436 -3.77 -22.42 -16.67
C PHE A 436 -2.70 -21.57 -15.98
N ILE A 437 -1.72 -22.24 -15.38
CA ILE A 437 -0.54 -21.68 -14.73
C ILE A 437 0.69 -22.24 -15.46
N LEU A 438 1.53 -21.35 -15.99
CA LEU A 438 2.73 -21.74 -16.75
C LEU A 438 3.87 -22.12 -15.81
N GLY A 439 4.22 -23.41 -15.77
CA GLY A 439 5.33 -23.93 -14.96
C GLY A 439 6.67 -23.87 -15.69
N VAL A 440 7.52 -22.94 -15.29
CA VAL A 440 8.91 -22.78 -15.78
C VAL A 440 9.91 -23.28 -14.73
N SER A 441 11.13 -23.61 -15.19
CA SER A 441 12.19 -24.10 -14.31
C SER A 441 13.29 -23.06 -14.07
N TYR A 442 13.89 -23.10 -12.89
CA TYR A 442 15.19 -22.48 -12.59
C TYR A 442 16.36 -23.47 -12.78
N ASN A 443 16.09 -24.65 -13.35
CA ASN A 443 17.10 -25.56 -13.86
C ASN A 443 17.22 -25.41 -15.38
N GLY A 444 18.41 -25.66 -15.89
CA GLY A 444 18.65 -26.06 -17.27
C GLY A 444 18.73 -27.58 -17.43
N VAL A 445 19.05 -28.00 -18.65
CA VAL A 445 19.29 -29.39 -19.04
C VAL A 445 20.62 -29.48 -19.78
N VAL A 446 21.39 -30.52 -19.45
CA VAL A 446 22.69 -30.82 -20.05
C VAL A 446 22.55 -32.02 -20.97
N TRP A 447 22.92 -31.83 -22.23
CA TRP A 447 23.00 -32.86 -23.25
C TRP A 447 24.47 -33.09 -23.65
N GLN A 448 24.79 -34.32 -24.02
CA GLN A 448 25.99 -34.62 -24.80
C GLN A 448 25.65 -34.50 -26.29
N ASN A 449 26.54 -33.94 -27.11
CA ASN A 449 26.27 -33.80 -28.55
C ASN A 449 26.54 -35.09 -29.34
N THR A 450 27.59 -35.86 -29.00
CA THR A 450 27.99 -37.07 -29.74
C THR A 450 28.37 -38.24 -28.81
N PRO A 451 27.64 -39.37 -28.82
CA PRO A 451 26.28 -39.51 -29.35
C PRO A 451 25.32 -38.54 -28.63
N ARG A 452 24.23 -38.15 -29.30
CA ARG A 452 23.32 -37.13 -28.77
C ARG A 452 22.44 -37.72 -27.67
N SER A 453 22.68 -37.37 -26.41
CA SER A 453 22.03 -37.99 -25.24
C SER A 453 21.76 -37.01 -24.10
N PHE A 454 20.74 -37.29 -23.29
CA PHE A 454 20.48 -36.59 -22.03
C PHE A 454 21.52 -37.01 -20.99
N LEU A 455 22.08 -36.05 -20.25
CA LEU A 455 22.95 -36.33 -19.10
C LEU A 455 22.26 -36.06 -17.77
N HIS A 456 21.86 -34.81 -17.50
CA HIS A 456 21.23 -34.40 -16.25
C HIS A 456 20.57 -33.02 -16.34
N TYR A 457 19.77 -32.66 -15.33
CA TYR A 457 19.33 -31.29 -15.09
C TYR A 457 20.36 -30.54 -14.23
N ILE A 458 20.53 -29.24 -14.46
CA ILE A 458 21.52 -28.40 -13.78
C ILE A 458 20.88 -27.12 -13.23
N ALA A 459 21.07 -26.81 -11.95
CA ALA A 459 20.52 -25.59 -11.35
C ALA A 459 21.17 -24.32 -11.92
N TYR A 460 20.40 -23.23 -12.05
CA TYR A 460 20.88 -21.95 -12.58
C TYR A 460 22.14 -21.44 -11.86
N ASN A 461 22.20 -21.59 -10.53
CA ASN A 461 23.37 -21.23 -9.73
C ASN A 461 24.63 -22.00 -10.14
N SER A 462 24.48 -23.25 -10.58
CA SER A 462 25.57 -24.14 -11.02
C SER A 462 25.95 -23.83 -12.46
N VAL A 463 25.00 -23.46 -13.32
CA VAL A 463 25.30 -22.89 -14.64
C VAL A 463 26.15 -21.62 -14.49
N ARG A 464 25.71 -20.69 -13.63
CA ARG A 464 26.40 -19.41 -13.38
C ARG A 464 27.73 -19.55 -12.66
N ALA A 465 27.92 -20.57 -11.82
CA ALA A 465 29.18 -20.82 -11.15
C ALA A 465 30.23 -21.49 -12.04
N ASN A 466 29.82 -22.40 -12.92
CA ASN A 466 30.72 -23.25 -13.70
C ASN A 466 30.97 -22.75 -15.14
N TYR A 467 30.09 -21.91 -15.69
CA TYR A 467 30.14 -21.44 -17.07
C TYR A 467 30.02 -19.90 -17.19
N SER A 468 30.48 -19.15 -16.18
CA SER A 468 30.43 -17.67 -16.17
C SER A 468 31.09 -17.01 -17.39
N ASP A 469 32.13 -17.66 -17.92
CA ASP A 469 32.99 -17.14 -18.98
C ASP A 469 32.60 -17.72 -20.35
N ALA A 470 31.54 -18.55 -20.41
CA ALA A 470 31.06 -19.16 -21.65
C ALA A 470 30.29 -18.16 -22.53
N THR A 471 30.33 -18.38 -23.85
CA THR A 471 29.53 -17.58 -24.79
C THR A 471 28.08 -18.07 -24.76
N ILE A 472 27.17 -17.18 -24.34
CA ILE A 472 25.73 -17.46 -24.31
C ILE A 472 25.14 -17.22 -25.71
N ILE A 473 24.47 -18.23 -26.24
CA ILE A 473 23.74 -18.21 -27.50
C ILE A 473 22.24 -18.09 -27.17
N TYR A 474 21.55 -17.11 -27.76
CA TYR A 474 20.11 -16.93 -27.59
C TYR A 474 19.36 -17.47 -28.80
N ASN A 475 18.53 -18.50 -28.63
CA ASN A 475 17.63 -18.95 -29.69
C ASN A 475 16.32 -18.16 -29.64
N LYS A 476 16.20 -17.12 -30.48
CA LYS A 476 15.07 -16.17 -30.48
C LYS A 476 13.69 -16.82 -30.66
N GLY A 477 13.60 -17.96 -31.37
CA GLY A 477 12.32 -18.65 -31.53
C GLY A 477 11.94 -19.50 -30.31
N GLU A 478 12.92 -20.12 -29.67
CA GLU A 478 12.69 -20.93 -28.47
C GLU A 478 12.68 -20.10 -27.17
N SER A 479 13.10 -18.83 -27.19
CA SER A 479 13.29 -18.02 -25.98
C SER A 479 14.06 -18.82 -24.92
N ALA A 480 15.28 -19.22 -25.25
CA ALA A 480 16.14 -20.02 -24.38
C ALA A 480 17.61 -19.61 -24.54
N ALA A 481 18.34 -19.67 -23.43
CA ALA A 481 19.77 -19.46 -23.38
C ALA A 481 20.48 -20.81 -23.55
N HIS A 482 21.56 -20.82 -24.32
CA HIS A 482 22.28 -22.03 -24.71
C HIS A 482 23.79 -21.80 -24.59
N ILE A 483 24.50 -22.78 -24.06
CA ILE A 483 25.97 -22.81 -23.96
C ILE A 483 26.47 -24.11 -24.58
N GLU A 484 27.39 -23.99 -25.53
CA GLU A 484 28.21 -25.10 -26.02
C GLU A 484 29.59 -25.04 -25.36
N THR A 485 30.07 -26.16 -24.82
CA THR A 485 31.39 -26.22 -24.16
C THR A 485 32.08 -27.56 -24.37
N PRO A 486 33.42 -27.61 -24.58
CA PRO A 486 34.13 -28.87 -24.81
C PRO A 486 33.99 -29.88 -23.66
N TYR A 487 33.83 -31.16 -24.00
CA TYR A 487 33.72 -32.25 -23.03
C TYR A 487 34.23 -33.56 -23.61
N ASN A 488 35.38 -34.03 -23.11
CA ASN A 488 36.12 -35.16 -23.69
C ASN A 488 36.34 -34.96 -25.20
N HIS A 489 35.92 -35.91 -26.04
CA HIS A 489 36.00 -35.84 -27.50
C HIS A 489 34.69 -35.33 -28.15
N THR A 490 33.86 -34.61 -27.40
CA THR A 490 32.59 -34.04 -27.86
C THR A 490 32.34 -32.69 -27.15
N TYR A 491 31.09 -32.23 -27.14
CA TYR A 491 30.65 -31.01 -26.48
C TYR A 491 29.44 -31.28 -25.58
N LEU A 492 29.35 -30.55 -24.49
CA LEU A 492 28.09 -30.36 -23.77
C LEU A 492 27.28 -29.27 -24.47
N ASP A 493 25.99 -29.54 -24.57
CA ASP A 493 24.93 -28.72 -25.15
C ASP A 493 23.99 -28.41 -23.97
N ILE A 494 24.11 -27.20 -23.40
CA ILE A 494 23.48 -26.81 -22.12
C ILE A 494 22.40 -25.77 -22.41
N TRP A 495 21.13 -26.15 -22.26
CA TRP A 495 20.00 -25.21 -22.38
C TRP A 495 19.49 -24.82 -21.01
N TYR A 496 19.27 -23.52 -20.80
CA TYR A 496 18.72 -23.00 -19.56
C TYR A 496 17.89 -21.74 -19.81
N ASP A 497 17.33 -21.22 -18.73
CA ASP A 497 16.54 -20.01 -18.71
C ASP A 497 17.25 -18.94 -17.86
N ASP A 498 17.36 -17.72 -18.39
CA ASP A 498 17.94 -16.56 -17.72
C ASP A 498 16.93 -15.41 -17.54
N GLU A 499 17.38 -14.25 -17.08
CA GLU A 499 16.50 -13.09 -16.91
C GLU A 499 15.89 -12.57 -18.22
N VAL A 500 16.53 -12.77 -19.37
CA VAL A 500 15.99 -12.34 -20.67
C VAL A 500 14.88 -13.33 -21.08
N THR A 501 15.19 -14.62 -21.04
CA THR A 501 14.31 -15.66 -21.59
C THR A 501 13.12 -15.97 -20.67
N LEU A 502 13.29 -15.91 -19.35
CA LEU A 502 12.15 -15.92 -18.42
C LEU A 502 11.32 -14.64 -18.55
N GLY A 503 11.96 -13.49 -18.79
CA GLY A 503 11.28 -12.22 -19.02
C GLY A 503 10.32 -12.27 -20.22
N GLU A 504 10.69 -12.96 -21.30
CA GLU A 504 9.84 -13.19 -22.48
C GLU A 504 8.68 -14.17 -22.15
N LYS A 505 8.93 -15.25 -21.41
CA LYS A 505 7.89 -16.21 -20.98
C LYS A 505 6.88 -15.61 -19.99
N TYR A 506 7.34 -14.74 -19.10
CA TYR A 506 6.47 -13.98 -18.19
C TYR A 506 5.59 -12.98 -18.94
N ASP A 507 6.12 -12.28 -19.95
CA ASP A 507 5.30 -11.41 -20.80
C ASP A 507 4.31 -12.22 -21.64
N TYR A 508 4.68 -13.42 -22.13
CA TYR A 508 3.76 -14.33 -22.82
C TYR A 508 2.58 -14.73 -21.92
N ALA A 509 2.84 -15.19 -20.70
CA ALA A 509 1.78 -15.56 -19.75
C ALA A 509 0.84 -14.38 -19.43
N LEU A 510 1.40 -13.18 -19.25
CA LEU A 510 0.62 -11.95 -19.02
C LEU A 510 -0.17 -11.48 -20.25
N LYS A 511 0.30 -11.79 -21.47
CA LYS A 511 -0.36 -11.39 -22.73
C LYS A 511 -1.53 -12.32 -23.08
N ASN A 512 -1.47 -13.58 -22.66
CA ASN A 512 -2.50 -14.59 -22.89
C ASN A 512 -3.40 -14.80 -21.66
N ASP A 513 -3.45 -13.82 -20.75
CA ASP A 513 -4.32 -13.80 -19.55
C ASP A 513 -4.28 -15.09 -18.69
N LEU A 514 -3.10 -15.72 -18.60
CA LEU A 514 -2.90 -16.92 -17.78
C LEU A 514 -3.07 -16.64 -16.29
N GLY A 515 -3.58 -17.62 -15.55
CA GLY A 515 -3.84 -17.52 -14.12
C GLY A 515 -2.59 -17.30 -13.25
N GLY A 516 -1.42 -17.68 -13.77
CA GLY A 516 -0.15 -17.48 -13.05
C GLY A 516 1.09 -18.08 -13.71
N ILE A 517 2.18 -17.94 -12.97
CA ILE A 517 3.47 -18.60 -13.21
C ILE A 517 3.74 -19.56 -12.06
N ALA A 518 4.25 -20.76 -12.35
CA ALA A 518 4.88 -21.65 -11.38
C ALA A 518 6.39 -21.73 -11.64
N ILE A 519 7.18 -21.75 -10.57
CA ILE A 519 8.65 -21.73 -10.59
C ILE A 519 9.16 -22.99 -9.91
N LYS A 520 10.01 -23.77 -10.59
CA LYS A 520 10.50 -25.06 -10.10
C LYS A 520 12.03 -25.23 -10.28
N SER A 521 12.85 -25.29 -9.24
CA SER A 521 12.54 -25.16 -7.80
C SER A 521 13.07 -23.83 -7.25
N LEU A 522 12.46 -23.36 -6.17
CA LEU A 522 13.01 -22.22 -5.44
C LEU A 522 14.39 -22.57 -4.88
N GLY A 523 15.33 -21.63 -4.98
CA GLY A 523 16.69 -21.80 -4.49
C GLY A 523 17.68 -22.40 -5.49
N ASP A 524 17.22 -22.84 -6.67
CA ASP A 524 18.11 -23.23 -7.78
C ASP A 524 18.88 -22.03 -8.36
N ASP A 525 18.44 -20.80 -8.04
CA ASP A 525 19.11 -19.54 -8.35
C ASP A 525 19.99 -18.99 -7.19
N ASN A 526 20.09 -19.71 -6.06
CA ASN A 526 20.75 -19.23 -4.84
C ASN A 526 22.15 -18.64 -5.09
N GLY A 527 22.37 -17.43 -4.58
CA GLY A 527 23.61 -16.65 -4.77
C GLY A 527 23.54 -15.66 -5.93
N TYR A 528 22.61 -15.84 -6.87
CA TYR A 528 22.41 -15.00 -8.05
C TYR A 528 21.00 -14.39 -7.98
N ALA A 529 20.90 -13.07 -8.12
CA ALA A 529 19.64 -12.35 -7.90
C ALA A 529 18.89 -12.04 -9.20
N GLU A 530 19.41 -12.49 -10.34
CA GLU A 530 18.99 -12.11 -11.69
C GLU A 530 17.55 -12.58 -11.97
N LEU A 531 17.26 -13.87 -11.75
CA LEU A 531 15.91 -14.42 -11.96
C LEU A 531 14.89 -13.78 -11.01
N GLN A 532 15.24 -13.60 -9.74
CA GLN A 532 14.40 -12.90 -8.75
C GLN A 532 14.18 -11.41 -9.06
N LYS A 533 15.19 -10.70 -9.60
CA LYS A 533 15.04 -9.31 -10.08
C LYS A 533 14.04 -9.28 -11.24
N GLU A 534 14.12 -10.22 -12.18
CA GLU A 534 13.20 -10.23 -13.32
C GLU A 534 11.78 -10.61 -12.93
N LEU A 535 11.62 -11.62 -12.09
CA LEU A 535 10.33 -12.00 -11.50
C LEU A 535 9.68 -10.80 -10.80
N ALA A 536 10.44 -10.06 -9.97
CA ALA A 536 9.99 -8.84 -9.33
C ALA A 536 9.65 -7.73 -10.34
N TYR A 537 10.47 -7.56 -11.38
CA TYR A 537 10.27 -6.53 -12.39
C TYR A 537 9.03 -6.79 -13.24
N LYS A 538 8.85 -8.02 -13.72
CA LYS A 538 7.75 -8.42 -14.61
C LYS A 538 6.44 -8.58 -13.85
N LEU A 539 6.43 -9.31 -12.73
CA LEU A 539 5.19 -9.82 -12.13
C LEU A 539 4.71 -9.05 -10.88
N LEU A 540 5.56 -8.29 -10.19
CA LEU A 540 5.10 -7.46 -9.07
C LEU A 540 4.54 -6.10 -9.53
N LYS A 541 3.51 -5.65 -8.80
CA LYS A 541 2.90 -4.32 -8.89
C LYS A 541 2.83 -3.68 -7.49
N ILE A 542 2.82 -2.35 -7.46
CA ILE A 542 2.55 -1.59 -6.24
C ILE A 542 1.05 -1.35 -6.21
N ASP A 543 0.40 -1.80 -5.15
CA ASP A 543 -1.01 -1.53 -4.87
C ASP A 543 -1.14 -0.35 -3.90
N THR A 544 -2.32 0.26 -3.79
CA THR A 544 -2.51 1.51 -3.03
C THR A 544 -3.94 1.63 -2.45
N CYS A 545 -4.13 1.23 -1.19
CA CYS A 545 -5.38 1.45 -0.43
C CYS A 545 -5.40 2.88 0.13
N VAL A 546 -6.55 3.57 0.07
CA VAL A 546 -6.77 4.81 0.84
C VAL A 546 -7.15 4.42 2.26
N VAL A 547 -6.30 4.75 3.22
CA VAL A 547 -6.49 4.37 4.65
C VAL A 547 -7.04 5.52 5.50
N GLY A 548 -7.14 6.73 4.94
CA GLY A 548 -7.74 7.87 5.63
C GLY A 548 -7.79 9.12 4.76
N SER A 549 -8.47 10.15 5.27
CA SER A 549 -8.47 11.48 4.66
C SER A 549 -8.55 12.57 5.73
N ILE A 550 -7.88 13.70 5.48
CA ILE A 550 -7.92 14.89 6.32
C ILE A 550 -8.48 16.03 5.47
N VAL A 551 -9.66 16.53 5.83
CA VAL A 551 -10.29 17.67 5.16
C VAL A 551 -9.65 18.97 5.68
N LEU A 552 -9.13 19.79 4.77
CA LEU A 552 -8.41 21.04 5.10
C LEU A 552 -9.33 22.27 5.25
N LYS A 553 -10.64 22.11 5.06
CA LYS A 553 -11.61 23.20 5.12
C LYS A 553 -12.06 23.51 6.54
N HIS A 554 -11.52 24.58 7.12
CA HIS A 554 -12.31 25.43 8.01
C HIS A 554 -13.37 26.15 7.17
N SER A 555 -14.54 25.51 7.02
CA SER A 555 -15.72 26.16 6.44
C SER A 555 -16.32 27.14 7.44
N PHE A 556 -16.73 28.33 6.97
CA PHE A 556 -17.47 29.33 7.75
C PHE A 556 -18.68 28.73 8.48
N ILE A 557 -19.34 27.74 7.88
CA ILE A 557 -20.49 27.03 8.47
C ILE A 557 -20.08 26.20 9.70
N ILE A 558 -18.90 25.57 9.67
CA ILE A 558 -18.36 24.84 10.83
C ILE A 558 -18.00 25.86 11.93
N THR A 559 -17.34 26.97 11.57
CA THR A 559 -17.02 28.06 12.51
C THR A 559 -18.26 28.60 13.21
N VAL A 560 -19.36 28.83 12.48
CA VAL A 560 -20.64 29.26 13.07
C VAL A 560 -21.24 28.19 13.97
N SER A 561 -21.26 26.93 13.55
CA SER A 561 -21.76 25.81 14.38
C SER A 561 -20.97 25.66 15.68
N THR A 562 -19.62 25.75 15.62
CA THR A 562 -18.75 25.71 16.80
C THR A 562 -18.96 26.93 17.70
N ILE A 563 -19.16 28.14 17.16
CA ILE A 563 -19.49 29.33 17.96
C ILE A 563 -20.83 29.14 18.68
N ILE A 564 -21.86 28.59 18.03
CA ILE A 564 -23.16 28.31 18.64
C ILE A 564 -23.03 27.27 19.78
N ASP A 565 -22.27 26.19 19.56
CA ASP A 565 -22.00 25.16 20.58
C ASP A 565 -21.03 25.62 21.70
N LEU A 566 -20.30 26.73 21.50
CA LEU A 566 -19.54 27.40 22.56
C LEU A 566 -20.45 28.30 23.42
N LEU A 567 -21.43 28.99 22.83
CA LEU A 567 -22.35 29.90 23.52
C LEU A 567 -23.34 29.19 24.46
N THR A 568 -23.58 27.90 24.28
CA THR A 568 -24.46 27.07 25.14
C THR A 568 -23.78 26.54 26.39
N LYS A 569 -22.48 26.78 26.56
CA LYS A 569 -21.63 26.20 27.61
C LYS A 569 -21.08 27.28 28.55
N ASN A 570 -20.56 26.86 29.71
CA ASN A 570 -20.02 27.77 30.72
C ASN A 570 -18.73 28.48 30.20
N PRO A 571 -18.67 29.82 30.19
CA PRO A 571 -17.48 30.55 29.70
C PRO A 571 -16.21 30.32 30.53
N CYS A 572 -16.35 29.89 31.79
CA CYS A 572 -15.21 29.67 32.69
C CYS A 572 -14.49 28.31 32.48
N ASP A 573 -15.15 27.35 31.82
CA ASP A 573 -14.64 25.98 31.64
C ASP A 573 -13.95 25.75 30.29
N GLN A 574 -13.68 26.81 29.52
CA GLN A 574 -13.25 26.72 28.12
C GLN A 574 -11.90 27.38 27.84
N ASP A 575 -11.09 26.73 26.99
CA ASP A 575 -9.91 27.31 26.35
C ASP A 575 -10.29 27.80 24.94
N VAL A 576 -10.86 29.01 24.87
CA VAL A 576 -11.35 29.59 23.61
C VAL A 576 -10.21 30.30 22.86
N PRO A 577 -9.88 29.89 21.62
CA PRO A 577 -8.79 30.51 20.87
C PRO A 577 -8.97 32.03 20.69
N PRO A 578 -7.92 32.86 20.94
CA PRO A 578 -8.01 34.32 20.88
C PRO A 578 -8.19 34.89 19.46
N ALA A 579 -8.50 34.05 18.46
CA ALA A 579 -8.94 34.48 17.14
C ALA A 579 -10.43 34.87 17.14
N TYR A 580 -11.28 34.18 17.91
CA TYR A 580 -12.74 34.39 17.90
C TYR A 580 -13.13 35.78 18.41
N SER A 581 -12.58 36.21 19.55
CA SER A 581 -12.81 37.55 20.10
C SER A 581 -12.32 38.67 19.18
N ARG A 582 -11.23 38.45 18.42
CA ARG A 582 -10.74 39.41 17.42
C ARG A 582 -11.66 39.52 16.20
N VAL A 583 -12.20 38.41 15.70
CA VAL A 583 -13.18 38.44 14.59
C VAL A 583 -14.47 39.15 15.03
N LEU A 584 -14.98 38.85 16.23
CA LEU A 584 -16.17 39.50 16.76
C LEU A 584 -15.99 40.99 17.04
N PHE A 585 -14.79 41.43 17.44
CA PHE A 585 -14.46 42.85 17.56
C PHE A 585 -14.55 43.58 16.21
N ILE A 586 -13.99 42.98 15.15
CA ILE A 586 -14.03 43.55 13.78
C ILE A 586 -15.47 43.65 13.27
N ILE A 587 -16.30 42.63 13.54
CA ILE A 587 -17.73 42.64 13.18
C ILE A 587 -18.47 43.78 13.91
N ASN A 588 -18.22 43.97 15.21
CA ASN A 588 -18.78 45.07 15.99
C ASN A 588 -18.37 46.45 15.43
N LEU A 589 -17.10 46.63 15.06
CA LEU A 589 -16.62 47.88 14.46
C LEU A 589 -17.32 48.16 13.12
N GLY A 590 -17.55 47.13 12.30
CA GLY A 590 -18.30 47.25 11.04
C GLY A 590 -19.75 47.67 11.26
N PHE A 591 -20.44 47.11 12.26
CA PHE A 591 -21.80 47.52 12.62
C PHE A 591 -21.88 48.95 13.16
N ILE A 592 -20.90 49.39 13.97
CA ILE A 592 -20.83 50.79 14.44
C ILE A 592 -20.67 51.74 13.25
N LEU A 593 -19.79 51.45 12.31
CA LEU A 593 -19.63 52.24 11.09
C LEU A 593 -20.93 52.31 10.28
N LEU A 594 -21.62 51.18 10.11
CA LEU A 594 -22.90 51.10 9.39
C LEU A 594 -24.01 51.92 10.08
N LEU A 595 -24.08 51.87 11.41
CA LEU A 595 -25.00 52.67 12.23
C LEU A 595 -24.72 54.16 12.07
N LEU A 596 -23.46 54.59 12.16
CA LEU A 596 -23.06 55.99 11.97
C LEU A 596 -23.39 56.50 10.57
N VAL A 597 -23.13 55.71 9.53
CA VAL A 597 -23.49 56.05 8.14
C VAL A 597 -25.01 56.17 7.98
N SER A 598 -25.78 55.20 8.51
CA SER A 598 -27.24 55.22 8.43
C SER A 598 -27.87 56.38 9.22
N ALA A 599 -27.31 56.70 10.39
CA ALA A 599 -27.72 57.85 11.20
C ALA A 599 -27.38 59.18 10.50
N GLY A 600 -26.20 59.29 9.89
CA GLY A 600 -25.81 60.45 9.09
C GLY A 600 -26.70 60.66 7.87
N ILE A 601 -27.08 59.58 7.16
CA ILE A 601 -28.05 59.62 6.05
C ILE A 601 -29.43 60.07 6.56
N LEU A 602 -29.91 59.54 7.68
CA LEU A 602 -31.20 59.96 8.28
C LEU A 602 -31.15 61.44 8.67
N TYR A 603 -30.11 61.88 9.38
CA TYR A 603 -29.95 63.27 9.82
C TYR A 603 -29.90 64.24 8.62
N TYR A 604 -29.09 63.93 7.59
CA TYR A 604 -28.98 64.76 6.39
C TYR A 604 -30.32 64.90 5.65
N ASN A 605 -31.04 63.79 5.43
CA ASN A 605 -32.30 63.82 4.69
C ASN A 605 -33.43 64.48 5.49
N VAL A 606 -33.51 64.26 6.81
CA VAL A 606 -34.47 64.98 7.68
C VAL A 606 -34.15 66.48 7.70
N LYS A 607 -32.87 66.89 7.77
CA LYS A 607 -32.49 68.30 7.72
C LYS A 607 -32.76 68.97 6.36
N LYS A 608 -32.68 68.22 5.26
CA LYS A 608 -32.84 68.75 3.89
C LYS A 608 -34.30 68.79 3.41
N TYR A 609 -35.12 67.81 3.80
CA TYR A 609 -36.49 67.66 3.29
C TYR A 609 -37.58 67.75 4.37
N SER A 610 -37.20 67.92 5.64
CA SER A 610 -38.12 67.99 6.79
C SER A 610 -39.12 66.83 6.80
N GLU A 611 -40.36 67.08 7.17
CA GLU A 611 -41.42 66.05 7.31
C GLU A 611 -41.83 65.39 6.00
N SER A 612 -41.52 65.98 4.84
CA SER A 612 -41.89 65.44 3.53
C SER A 612 -41.13 64.16 3.12
N TRP A 613 -40.10 63.74 3.87
CA TRP A 613 -39.29 62.60 3.51
C TRP A 613 -40.00 61.25 3.72
N LYS A 614 -40.59 60.73 2.65
CA LYS A 614 -41.34 59.45 2.57
C LYS A 614 -40.64 58.24 3.22
N TRP A 615 -39.30 58.20 3.25
CA TRP A 615 -38.53 57.07 3.78
C TRP A 615 -38.13 57.22 5.27
N ARG A 616 -38.45 58.34 5.93
CA ARG A 616 -38.10 58.63 7.35
C ARG A 616 -38.42 57.45 8.28
N LYS A 617 -39.69 57.00 8.29
CA LYS A 617 -40.14 55.88 9.14
C LYS A 617 -39.37 54.58 8.86
N GLN A 618 -39.09 54.27 7.60
CA GLN A 618 -38.38 53.05 7.21
C GLN A 618 -36.90 53.07 7.60
N PHE A 619 -36.22 54.22 7.45
CA PHE A 619 -34.84 54.38 7.92
C PHE A 619 -34.74 54.36 9.46
N THR A 620 -35.74 54.87 10.19
CA THR A 620 -35.80 54.71 11.65
C THR A 620 -35.92 53.24 12.05
N TYR A 621 -36.79 52.46 11.39
CA TYR A 621 -36.90 51.01 11.65
C TYR A 621 -35.64 50.24 11.26
N LEU A 622 -34.95 50.64 10.17
CA LEU A 622 -33.67 50.07 9.78
C LEU A 622 -32.60 50.30 10.85
N LEU A 623 -32.46 51.54 11.35
CA LEU A 623 -31.54 51.88 12.43
C LEU A 623 -31.83 51.10 13.71
N LEU A 624 -33.10 50.97 14.09
CA LEU A 624 -33.50 50.16 15.25
C LEU A 624 -33.14 48.68 15.07
N GLY A 625 -33.41 48.10 13.90
CA GLY A 625 -33.05 46.72 13.59
C GLY A 625 -31.53 46.48 13.60
N LEU A 626 -30.76 47.41 13.02
CA LEU A 626 -29.29 47.38 13.04
C LEU A 626 -28.73 47.50 14.46
N PHE A 627 -29.34 48.32 15.32
CA PHE A 627 -28.94 48.46 16.71
C PHE A 627 -29.18 47.19 17.53
N ILE A 628 -30.30 46.50 17.30
CA ILE A 628 -30.62 45.21 17.93
C ILE A 628 -29.62 44.13 17.50
N VAL A 629 -29.32 44.03 16.20
CA VAL A 629 -28.33 43.07 15.67
C VAL A 629 -26.93 43.38 16.20
N TRP A 630 -26.53 44.65 16.22
CA TRP A 630 -25.26 45.07 16.81
C TRP A 630 -25.16 44.69 18.29
N SER A 631 -26.21 44.97 19.08
CA SER A 631 -26.25 44.64 20.51
C SER A 631 -26.05 43.14 20.77
N PHE A 632 -26.62 42.28 19.91
CA PHE A 632 -26.38 40.83 19.98
C PHE A 632 -24.90 40.48 19.74
N PHE A 633 -24.27 41.02 18.69
CA PHE A 633 -22.85 40.79 18.41
C PHE A 633 -21.92 41.42 19.47
N LEU A 634 -22.34 42.50 20.13
CA LEU A 634 -21.62 43.13 21.23
C LEU A 634 -21.58 42.21 22.46
N LEU A 635 -22.74 41.68 22.87
CA LEU A 635 -22.84 40.70 23.96
C LEU A 635 -22.03 39.43 23.64
N MET A 636 -22.10 38.96 22.39
CA MET A 636 -21.34 37.79 21.94
C MET A 636 -19.83 38.04 21.97
N TRP A 637 -19.37 39.26 21.66
CA TRP A 637 -17.97 39.65 21.82
C TRP A 637 -17.55 39.73 23.29
N LEU A 638 -18.37 40.36 24.15
CA LEU A 638 -18.11 40.47 25.59
C LEU A 638 -17.96 39.10 26.26
N PHE A 639 -18.83 38.15 25.92
CA PHE A 639 -18.80 36.76 26.42
C PHE A 639 -17.48 36.03 26.10
N PHE A 640 -16.90 36.26 24.92
CA PHE A 640 -15.62 35.66 24.50
C PHE A 640 -14.40 36.56 24.75
N SER A 641 -14.56 37.75 25.35
CA SER A 641 -13.48 38.71 25.53
C SER A 641 -12.82 38.59 26.90
N SER A 642 -11.58 38.11 26.92
CA SER A 642 -10.72 38.07 28.11
C SER A 642 -10.31 39.45 28.64
N ASN A 643 -10.74 40.54 28.00
CA ASN A 643 -10.41 41.91 28.38
C ASN A 643 -11.44 42.55 29.34
N PHE A 644 -12.61 41.93 29.52
CA PHE A 644 -13.67 42.43 30.42
C PHE A 644 -13.87 41.50 31.61
N PRO A 645 -13.47 41.88 32.83
CA PRO A 645 -13.47 40.98 33.99
C PRO A 645 -14.88 40.63 34.53
N TYR A 646 -15.94 41.22 33.98
CA TYR A 646 -17.32 41.07 34.49
C TYR A 646 -18.19 40.08 33.71
N PHE A 647 -17.78 39.65 32.51
CA PHE A 647 -18.66 38.91 31.58
C PHE A 647 -17.98 37.74 30.83
N GLY A 648 -16.74 37.40 31.18
CA GLY A 648 -15.95 36.38 30.48
C GLY A 648 -14.75 35.88 31.29
N PRO A 649 -13.95 34.95 30.74
CA PRO A 649 -12.83 34.34 31.43
C PRO A 649 -11.72 35.36 31.74
N ASN A 650 -11.48 35.62 33.02
CA ASN A 650 -10.40 36.50 33.49
C ASN A 650 -9.04 35.78 33.35
N PRO A 651 -8.12 36.27 32.50
CA PRO A 651 -6.85 35.58 32.22
C PRO A 651 -5.84 35.66 33.36
N LYS A 652 -6.08 36.47 34.40
CA LYS A 652 -5.15 36.64 35.53
C LYS A 652 -5.48 35.77 36.74
N ASN A 653 -6.73 35.33 36.88
CA ASN A 653 -7.17 34.54 38.04
C ASN A 653 -8.43 33.74 37.69
N LYS A 654 -8.35 32.41 37.67
CA LYS A 654 -9.54 31.55 37.40
C LYS A 654 -10.59 31.60 38.51
N ALA A 655 -10.20 31.99 39.73
CA ALA A 655 -11.10 32.12 40.87
C ALA A 655 -12.07 33.30 40.75
N ASP A 656 -11.74 34.32 39.94
CA ASP A 656 -12.53 35.56 39.78
C ASP A 656 -13.43 35.51 38.52
N CYS A 657 -13.76 34.33 38.02
CA CYS A 657 -14.58 34.17 36.80
C CYS A 657 -16.08 34.25 37.11
N VAL A 658 -16.75 35.31 36.62
CA VAL A 658 -18.19 35.51 36.83
C VAL A 658 -18.99 34.66 35.84
N THR A 659 -19.70 33.67 36.35
CA THR A 659 -20.50 32.72 35.55
C THR A 659 -21.85 33.31 35.14
N VAL A 660 -21.86 34.14 34.08
CA VAL A 660 -23.11 34.58 33.43
C VAL A 660 -23.31 33.83 32.10
N PRO A 661 -24.20 32.82 32.04
CA PRO A 661 -24.57 32.17 30.79
C PRO A 661 -25.10 33.17 29.75
N PHE A 662 -24.74 32.98 28.48
CA PHE A 662 -25.14 33.86 27.39
C PHE A 662 -26.67 34.05 27.29
N ILE A 663 -27.45 33.02 27.64
CA ILE A 663 -28.92 33.09 27.68
C ILE A 663 -29.44 34.13 28.69
N ILE A 664 -28.75 34.35 29.82
CA ILE A 664 -29.17 35.36 30.82
C ILE A 664 -28.89 36.77 30.29
N LEU A 665 -27.72 36.99 29.68
CA LEU A 665 -27.38 38.24 29.00
C LEU A 665 -28.39 38.59 27.89
N TYR A 666 -28.79 37.59 27.10
CA TYR A 666 -29.82 37.76 26.08
C TYR A 666 -31.21 38.06 26.68
N LEU A 667 -31.61 37.37 27.74
CA LEU A 667 -32.88 37.63 28.43
C LEU A 667 -32.95 39.04 29.00
N VAL A 668 -31.87 39.54 29.62
CA VAL A 668 -31.79 40.93 30.13
C VAL A 668 -31.91 41.97 29.00
N LEU A 669 -31.28 41.72 27.84
CA LEU A 669 -31.46 42.57 26.66
C LEU A 669 -32.91 42.55 26.16
N ALA A 670 -33.50 41.35 26.06
CA ALA A 670 -34.86 41.15 25.55
C ALA A 670 -35.92 41.78 26.48
N THR A 671 -35.78 41.67 27.80
CA THR A 671 -36.70 42.33 28.75
C THR A 671 -36.51 43.85 28.74
N GLY A 672 -35.28 44.36 28.63
CA GLY A 672 -35.02 45.80 28.50
C GLY A 672 -35.66 46.41 27.23
N ILE A 673 -35.51 45.74 26.09
CA ILE A 673 -36.17 46.14 24.82
C ILE A 673 -37.70 46.03 24.95
N GLY A 674 -38.21 44.94 25.53
CA GLY A 674 -39.64 44.73 25.75
C GLY A 674 -40.27 45.80 26.63
N LEU A 675 -39.62 46.17 27.74
CA LEU A 675 -40.04 47.26 28.62
C LEU A 675 -40.00 48.62 27.89
N GLY A 676 -38.97 48.89 27.09
CA GLY A 676 -38.91 50.13 26.29
C GLY A 676 -40.01 50.24 25.24
N ILE A 677 -40.42 49.13 24.63
CA ILE A 677 -41.57 49.09 23.72
C ILE A 677 -42.88 49.27 24.50
N LEU A 678 -43.02 48.62 25.67
CA LEU A 678 -44.20 48.72 26.52
C LEU A 678 -44.42 50.15 27.05
N THR A 679 -43.37 50.81 27.53
CA THR A 679 -43.46 52.19 28.03
C THR A 679 -43.74 53.18 26.90
N TRP A 680 -43.18 52.98 25.70
CA TRP A 680 -43.55 53.76 24.52
C TRP A 680 -45.01 53.57 24.12
N TRP A 681 -45.53 52.34 24.21
CA TRP A 681 -46.92 52.03 23.87
C TRP A 681 -47.91 52.60 24.90
N LEU A 682 -47.60 52.50 26.19
CA LEU A 682 -48.36 53.12 27.28
C LEU A 682 -48.32 54.66 27.20
N TYR A 683 -47.15 55.25 26.92
CA TYR A 683 -47.02 56.69 26.69
C TYR A 683 -47.86 57.13 25.48
N LYS A 684 -47.93 56.33 24.42
CA LYS A 684 -48.78 56.64 23.26
C LYS A 684 -50.28 56.63 23.63
N LEU A 685 -50.73 55.64 24.40
CA LEU A 685 -52.12 55.55 24.88
C LEU A 685 -52.51 56.70 25.81
N ASN A 686 -51.56 57.23 26.59
CA ASN A 686 -51.80 58.33 27.53
C ASN A 686 -51.79 59.73 26.90
N ASN A 687 -51.43 59.87 25.62
CA ASN A 687 -51.30 61.16 24.93
C ASN A 687 -52.12 61.21 23.63
N GLU A 688 -53.27 60.53 23.55
CA GLU A 688 -54.26 60.73 22.47
C GLU A 688 -55.10 62.01 22.69
N GLU A 689 -54.39 63.15 22.83
CA GLU A 689 -54.89 64.51 22.54
C GLU A 689 -53.92 65.19 21.55
N ASP A 690 -53.71 64.55 20.40
CA ASP A 690 -53.83 65.21 19.08
C ASP A 690 -53.53 64.22 17.94
N VAL A 691 -54.36 64.32 16.88
CA VAL A 691 -54.52 63.31 15.82
C VAL A 691 -53.67 63.65 14.58
N PRO A 692 -53.49 62.72 13.61
CA PRO A 692 -54.48 62.58 12.53
C PRO A 692 -54.81 61.14 12.09
#